data_AF-G8YGD4-F1
#
_entry.id   AF-G8YGD4-F1
#
_cell.length_a   1.000
_cell.length_b   1.000
_cell.length_c   1.000
_cell.angle_alpha   90.00
_cell.angle_beta   90.00
_cell.angle_gamma   90.00
#
_symmetry.space_group_name_H-M   'P 1'
#
loop_
_entity.id
_entity.type
_entity.pdbx_description
1 polymer ?
#
loop_
_entity_poly.entity_id
_entity_poly.type
_entity_poly.pdbx_seq_one_letter_code
_entity_poly.pdbx_strand_id
1 'polypeptide(L)'
;MKNSDPSSLINIQRQYILDKIKSVQEPGALYTLVIDDRSEAILNQVIKKDHLLRVVTSIEKLDTKRRQQTFIEGIYFVSLTPYTIKCMIADVETRRYKSGHGLFLPIEQNEVETSYLFNSPKFMNNPKVLNYFHNGHAIEYIYSSFHPVESRVFLADGKTPNSMPIYFNENSAELVIPQIKRAASALVNLMVITGEYPIIRFYQPPDGTHKASRLCELLADEVQKQIDAYARSNYDFPPPSDPDKPRSILMILDRTIDLYAPLLHEFSYQAMAMDIVPSLERHGVYKYESRNEKDEVTSIETKLENEEDQDWINLRHLHIIESSELIINKINELIKKNPLMVDRNKATTSSDLIYIVAHLKGFDEERRQLTLHKTLIDECLDINASRKLAEFAADFEQTCAAGGTSFEGIRNKQLAFDLIELLAREDLHVNDKIRLILIYGLYRGGLVEADFVKLARFVGVRDRQIISLVSRCFNNLHKLGFPIVKSNVKDKKVKKEFFHTINNEGTYNTSRYGPGVKNVMQKAAKYQLSEESFPYFRDKPLEEDIGNDSSRSQKTNGIQNSGSLRNHRIKASWAQSSNRVSQGLNSSVRPRQRIFCYIAGGVTYSETRSIYELAKSTGKELYIGSECILRPRDFLIGLQSIDKIKTLQDLDLNLYKELHEKKQVPVELFAPVKPQVPSDGGMNPNLPQNYQKRQTQPNSATPESPSSPSDTKVKDKKRTKLKKLFK
;
A
#
# COMPACT_ATOMS: atom_id res chain seq x y z
N MET A 1 17.82 -16.63 1.23
CA MET A 1 17.39 -16.45 -0.19
C MET A 1 18.58 -15.91 -0.97
N LYS A 2 18.73 -16.18 -2.28
CA LYS A 2 19.91 -15.74 -3.07
C LYS A 2 19.60 -14.81 -4.27
N ASN A 3 18.33 -14.65 -4.67
CA ASN A 3 17.91 -13.83 -5.83
C ASN A 3 16.80 -12.81 -5.47
N SER A 4 16.90 -12.13 -4.32
CA SER A 4 15.99 -11.03 -3.96
C SER A 4 16.44 -9.70 -4.57
N ASP A 5 15.56 -8.96 -5.25
CA ASP A 5 15.88 -7.63 -5.81
C ASP A 5 16.40 -6.70 -4.69
N PRO A 6 17.67 -6.23 -4.76
CA PRO A 6 18.26 -5.36 -3.75
C PRO A 6 17.70 -3.92 -3.78
N SER A 7 16.95 -3.55 -4.82
CA SER A 7 16.23 -2.29 -4.93
C SER A 7 14.76 -2.39 -4.49
N SER A 8 14.29 -3.54 -4.01
CA SER A 8 12.92 -3.70 -3.50
C SER A 8 12.81 -3.14 -2.07
N LEU A 9 11.90 -2.17 -1.86
CA LEU A 9 11.66 -1.56 -0.54
C LEU A 9 11.30 -2.60 0.53
N ILE A 10 10.55 -3.64 0.16
CA ILE A 10 10.17 -4.76 1.03
C ILE A 10 11.43 -5.49 1.52
N ASN A 11 12.37 -5.80 0.63
CA ASN A 11 13.61 -6.48 0.99
C ASN A 11 14.55 -5.58 1.82
N ILE A 12 14.64 -4.29 1.49
CA ILE A 12 15.51 -3.34 2.20
C ILE A 12 15.02 -3.16 3.65
N GLN A 13 13.72 -2.89 3.87
CA GLN A 13 13.16 -2.72 5.21
C GLN A 13 13.15 -4.04 6.01
N ARG A 14 12.83 -5.18 5.36
CA ARG A 14 12.97 -6.54 5.93
C ARG A 14 14.36 -6.77 6.50
N GLN A 15 15.40 -6.49 5.71
CA GLN A 15 16.78 -6.71 6.12
C GLN A 15 17.18 -5.78 7.27
N TYR A 16 16.86 -4.48 7.18
CA TYR A 16 17.12 -3.50 8.22
C TYR A 16 16.51 -3.88 9.58
N ILE A 17 15.22 -4.25 9.61
CA ILE A 17 14.55 -4.70 10.85
C ILE A 17 15.18 -5.99 11.38
N LEU A 18 15.43 -6.99 10.52
CA LEU A 18 16.00 -8.26 10.96
C LEU A 18 17.42 -8.11 11.50
N ASP A 19 18.24 -7.21 10.94
CA ASP A 19 19.60 -6.98 11.41
C ASP A 19 19.64 -6.17 12.71
N LYS A 20 18.71 -5.22 12.90
CA LYS A 20 18.52 -4.52 14.19
C LYS A 20 18.03 -5.45 15.31
N ILE A 21 17.15 -6.40 15.00
CA ILE A 21 16.74 -7.43 15.98
C ILE A 21 17.94 -8.31 16.34
N LYS A 22 18.77 -8.73 15.36
CA LYS A 22 19.97 -9.57 15.61
C LYS A 22 21.09 -8.85 16.34
N SER A 23 21.31 -7.55 16.12
CA SER A 23 22.41 -6.81 16.78
C SER A 23 22.25 -6.71 18.31
N VAL A 24 21.06 -7.00 18.81
CA VAL A 24 20.71 -7.09 20.24
C VAL A 24 20.99 -8.49 20.84
N GLN A 25 21.23 -9.52 20.02
CA GLN A 25 21.21 -10.91 20.47
C GLN A 25 22.59 -11.46 20.85
N GLU A 26 22.76 -11.80 22.13
CA GLU A 26 23.93 -12.50 22.65
C GLU A 26 23.82 -14.02 22.43
N PRO A 27 24.93 -14.72 22.07
CA PRO A 27 24.93 -16.18 21.90
C PRO A 27 24.50 -16.93 23.17
N GLY A 28 23.47 -17.77 23.05
CA GLY A 28 22.97 -18.61 24.15
C GLY A 28 21.90 -17.97 25.04
N ALA A 29 21.62 -16.67 24.88
CA ALA A 29 20.47 -16.03 25.49
C ALA A 29 19.17 -16.33 24.70
N LEU A 30 18.02 -16.24 25.39
CA LEU A 30 16.69 -16.39 24.82
C LEU A 30 15.99 -15.03 24.77
N TYR A 31 15.25 -14.76 23.69
CA TYR A 31 14.65 -13.44 23.43
C TYR A 31 13.18 -13.55 23.04
N THR A 32 12.33 -12.71 23.64
CA THR A 32 10.93 -12.51 23.27
C THR A 32 10.77 -11.15 22.61
N LEU A 33 10.18 -11.11 21.41
CA LEU A 33 9.86 -9.86 20.72
C LEU A 33 8.52 -9.32 21.22
N VAL A 34 8.56 -8.19 21.92
CA VAL A 34 7.38 -7.49 22.46
C VAL A 34 7.00 -6.38 21.48
N ILE A 35 5.76 -6.40 20.98
CA ILE A 35 5.28 -5.50 19.91
C ILE A 35 3.95 -4.81 20.27
N ASP A 36 3.69 -3.65 19.66
CA ASP A 36 2.41 -2.94 19.72
C ASP A 36 1.61 -3.08 18.41
N ASP A 37 0.58 -2.27 18.22
CA ASP A 37 -0.23 -2.27 16.99
C ASP A 37 0.50 -1.65 15.80
N ARG A 38 1.30 -0.59 16.01
CA ARG A 38 2.06 0.08 14.94
C ARG A 38 3.20 -0.81 14.45
N SER A 39 3.99 -1.37 15.36
CA SER A 39 5.08 -2.29 15.00
C SER A 39 4.61 -3.62 14.41
N GLU A 40 3.50 -4.20 14.88
CA GLU A 40 2.96 -5.42 14.25
C GLU A 40 2.54 -5.19 12.79
N ALA A 41 1.89 -4.06 12.50
CA ALA A 41 1.50 -3.70 11.14
C ALA A 41 2.71 -3.47 10.21
N ILE A 42 3.83 -2.97 10.75
CA ILE A 42 5.10 -2.87 10.02
C ILE A 42 5.71 -4.25 9.79
N LEU A 43 5.83 -5.09 10.84
CA LEU A 43 6.40 -6.44 10.73
C LEU A 43 5.66 -7.31 9.72
N ASN A 44 4.33 -7.41 9.84
CA ASN A 44 3.52 -8.28 8.99
C ASN A 44 3.55 -7.88 7.50
N GLN A 45 3.90 -6.62 7.19
CA GLN A 45 4.04 -6.14 5.82
C GLN A 45 5.32 -6.69 5.14
N VAL A 46 6.39 -6.96 5.89
CA VAL A 46 7.70 -7.32 5.33
C VAL A 46 8.28 -8.65 5.78
N ILE A 47 7.89 -9.20 6.94
CA ILE A 47 8.45 -10.44 7.49
C ILE A 47 7.31 -11.35 7.98
N LYS A 48 7.21 -12.56 7.42
CA LYS A 48 6.26 -13.58 7.90
C LYS A 48 6.61 -14.03 9.32
N LYS A 49 5.58 -14.36 10.11
CA LYS A 49 5.70 -14.78 11.51
C LYS A 49 6.66 -15.96 11.73
N ASP A 50 6.72 -16.91 10.80
CA ASP A 50 7.61 -18.06 10.89
C ASP A 50 9.09 -17.68 10.68
N HIS A 51 9.38 -16.62 9.92
CA HIS A 51 10.74 -16.09 9.78
C HIS A 51 11.20 -15.34 11.04
N LEU A 52 10.30 -14.61 11.71
CA LEU A 52 10.58 -14.01 13.02
C LEU A 52 10.86 -15.07 14.08
N LEU A 53 10.07 -16.16 14.13
CA LEU A 53 10.26 -17.26 15.07
C LEU A 53 11.52 -18.12 14.82
N ARG A 54 12.31 -17.83 13.78
CA ARG A 54 13.68 -18.37 13.59
C ARG A 54 14.76 -17.45 14.16
N VAL A 55 14.39 -16.25 14.62
CA VAL A 55 15.29 -15.24 15.20
C VAL A 55 14.97 -15.04 16.69
N VAL A 56 13.69 -15.01 17.08
CA VAL A 56 13.23 -14.86 18.47
C VAL A 56 12.43 -16.06 18.95
N THR A 57 12.51 -16.36 20.26
CA THR A 57 11.87 -17.52 20.90
C THR A 57 10.35 -17.41 20.94
N SER A 58 9.82 -16.20 21.11
CA SER A 58 8.38 -15.92 21.02
C SER A 58 8.13 -14.47 20.59
N ILE A 59 6.88 -14.19 20.22
CA ILE A 59 6.39 -12.85 19.84
C ILE A 59 5.13 -12.59 20.65
N GLU A 60 5.08 -11.48 21.40
CA GLU A 60 3.98 -11.16 22.31
C GLU A 60 3.52 -9.70 22.20
N LYS A 61 2.23 -9.45 22.42
CA LYS A 61 1.63 -8.10 22.38
C LYS A 61 1.79 -7.36 23.71
N LEU A 62 2.39 -6.17 23.69
CA LEU A 62 2.71 -5.35 24.86
C LEU A 62 1.51 -5.11 25.81
N ASP A 63 0.31 -4.94 25.28
CA ASP A 63 -0.91 -4.68 26.04
C ASP A 63 -1.69 -5.94 26.46
N THR A 64 -1.27 -7.13 26.02
CA THR A 64 -1.90 -8.39 26.41
C THR A 64 -1.29 -8.99 27.68
N LYS A 65 -2.08 -9.79 28.40
CA LYS A 65 -1.69 -10.45 29.65
C LYS A 65 -0.65 -11.56 29.41
N ARG A 66 0.63 -11.19 29.52
CA ARG A 66 1.79 -12.06 29.30
C ARG A 66 2.29 -12.73 30.58
N ARG A 67 2.93 -13.91 30.44
CA ARG A 67 3.50 -14.68 31.55
C ARG A 67 4.79 -14.02 32.06
N GLN A 68 5.17 -14.33 33.29
CA GLN A 68 6.49 -13.95 33.81
C GLN A 68 7.53 -14.99 33.39
N GLN A 69 8.62 -14.53 32.77
CA GLN A 69 9.68 -15.32 32.14
C GLN A 69 11.05 -14.69 32.43
N THR A 70 11.45 -14.65 33.70
CA THR A 70 12.72 -14.05 34.20
C THR A 70 14.01 -14.75 33.74
N PHE A 71 13.91 -15.69 32.79
CA PHE A 71 15.01 -16.39 32.14
C PHE A 71 15.16 -16.01 30.64
N ILE A 72 14.27 -15.16 30.12
CA ILE A 72 14.25 -14.63 28.75
C ILE A 72 14.41 -13.11 28.81
N GLU A 73 14.98 -12.50 27.78
CA GLU A 73 15.09 -11.04 27.64
C GLU A 73 14.05 -10.49 26.66
N GLY A 74 13.46 -9.33 26.99
CA GLY A 74 12.43 -8.70 26.16
C GLY A 74 13.02 -7.72 25.15
N ILE A 75 12.84 -7.97 23.86
CA ILE A 75 13.15 -7.01 22.79
C ILE A 75 11.87 -6.21 22.50
N TYR A 76 11.82 -4.96 22.93
CA TYR A 76 10.66 -4.08 22.80
C TYR A 76 10.70 -3.33 21.46
N PHE A 77 10.22 -3.98 20.38
CA PHE A 77 10.02 -3.34 19.08
C PHE A 77 8.64 -2.67 19.04
N VAL A 78 8.55 -1.45 19.58
CA VAL A 78 7.28 -0.76 19.86
C VAL A 78 7.31 0.70 19.45
N SER A 79 6.15 1.26 19.09
CA SER A 79 5.98 2.71 19.05
C SER A 79 6.08 3.34 20.44
N LEU A 80 6.69 4.53 20.54
CA LEU A 80 6.70 5.31 21.78
C LEU A 80 5.48 6.23 21.81
N THR A 81 4.60 6.01 22.79
CA THR A 81 3.39 6.80 23.04
C THR A 81 3.14 6.87 24.55
N PRO A 82 2.26 7.76 25.04
CA PRO A 82 1.88 7.80 26.45
C PRO A 82 1.14 6.55 26.93
N TYR A 83 0.73 5.65 26.02
CA TYR A 83 0.15 4.34 26.32
C TYR A 83 1.24 3.27 26.46
N THR A 84 2.03 3.06 25.40
CA THR A 84 3.06 2.01 25.37
C THR A 84 4.14 2.19 26.45
N ILE A 85 4.54 3.43 26.76
CA ILE A 85 5.48 3.72 27.86
C ILE A 85 4.92 3.23 29.21
N LYS A 86 3.62 3.39 29.46
CA LYS A 86 2.99 2.93 30.72
C LYS A 86 2.85 1.41 30.76
N CYS A 87 2.60 0.74 29.63
CA CYS A 87 2.63 -0.72 29.55
C CYS A 87 4.05 -1.28 29.79
N MET A 88 5.10 -0.61 29.32
CA MET A 88 6.49 -0.98 29.63
C MET A 88 6.82 -0.80 31.12
N ILE A 89 6.32 0.26 31.78
CA ILE A 89 6.46 0.43 33.24
C ILE A 89 5.88 -0.78 33.99
N ALA A 90 4.70 -1.28 33.59
CA ALA A 90 4.08 -2.47 34.20
C ALA A 90 4.97 -3.73 34.08
N ASP A 91 5.70 -3.90 32.97
CA ASP A 91 6.63 -5.02 32.80
C ASP A 91 7.90 -4.89 33.66
N VAL A 92 8.41 -3.67 33.84
CA VAL A 92 9.54 -3.40 34.77
C VAL A 92 9.12 -3.63 36.22
N GLU A 93 7.93 -3.17 36.61
CA GLU A 93 7.41 -3.32 37.97
C GLU A 93 7.10 -4.78 38.31
N THR A 94 6.50 -5.54 37.39
CA THR A 94 6.24 -6.98 37.57
C THR A 94 7.46 -7.86 37.30
N ARG A 95 8.56 -7.32 36.76
CA ARG A 95 9.72 -8.06 36.23
C ARG A 95 9.30 -9.17 35.26
N ARG A 96 8.55 -8.79 34.20
CA ARG A 96 8.01 -9.73 33.20
C ARG A 96 9.10 -10.60 32.56
N TYR A 97 10.22 -9.98 32.19
CA TYR A 97 11.40 -10.63 31.60
C TYR A 97 12.64 -10.35 32.48
N LYS A 98 13.77 -11.02 32.20
CA LYS A 98 15.07 -10.83 32.90
C LYS A 98 15.55 -9.36 32.84
N SER A 99 15.50 -8.81 31.64
CA SER A 99 15.98 -7.48 31.22
C SER A 99 15.20 -7.05 29.96
N GLY A 100 15.34 -5.79 29.57
CA GLY A 100 14.73 -5.23 28.37
C GLY A 100 15.75 -4.59 27.43
N HIS A 101 15.51 -4.73 26.13
CA HIS A 101 16.20 -4.01 25.07
C HIS A 101 15.16 -3.19 24.31
N GLY A 102 15.32 -1.87 24.26
CA GLY A 102 14.43 -0.96 23.55
C GLY A 102 14.82 -0.84 22.10
N LEU A 103 13.97 -1.32 21.19
CA LEU A 103 14.11 -1.13 19.74
C LEU A 103 12.96 -0.23 19.27
N PHE A 104 13.00 1.02 19.70
CA PHE A 104 11.84 1.90 19.66
C PHE A 104 11.66 2.57 18.30
N LEU A 105 10.42 2.72 17.83
CA LEU A 105 10.15 3.67 16.75
C LEU A 105 10.38 5.11 17.30
N PRO A 106 11.05 6.00 16.55
CA PRO A 106 11.37 7.36 17.00
C PRO A 106 10.15 8.13 17.53
N ILE A 107 10.35 8.93 18.58
CA ILE A 107 9.34 9.91 19.03
C ILE A 107 9.22 10.98 17.95
N GLU A 108 8.01 11.21 17.44
CA GLU A 108 7.76 12.25 16.45
C GLU A 108 7.96 13.63 17.10
N GLN A 109 8.69 14.55 16.44
CA GLN A 109 9.34 15.73 17.07
C GLN A 109 8.42 16.68 17.88
N ASN A 110 7.11 16.56 17.71
CA ASN A 110 6.11 17.43 18.33
C ASN A 110 5.29 16.72 19.42
N GLU A 111 5.54 15.45 19.71
CA GLU A 111 4.91 14.74 20.83
C GLU A 111 5.55 15.15 22.18
N VAL A 112 5.21 16.36 22.63
CA VAL A 112 5.72 16.91 23.89
C VAL A 112 5.29 16.07 25.10
N GLU A 113 4.07 15.53 25.13
CA GLU A 113 3.61 14.63 26.21
C GLU A 113 4.44 13.33 26.26
N THR A 114 4.66 12.68 25.11
CA THR A 114 5.49 11.46 25.01
C THR A 114 6.94 11.75 25.41
N SER A 115 7.51 12.85 24.90
CA SER A 115 8.88 13.26 25.20
C SER A 115 9.08 13.57 26.68
N TYR A 116 8.12 14.25 27.31
CA TYR A 116 8.13 14.53 28.74
C TYR A 116 7.95 13.25 29.58
N LEU A 117 7.03 12.36 29.21
CA LEU A 117 6.80 11.10 29.91
C LEU A 117 7.99 10.15 29.82
N PHE A 118 8.62 10.04 28.64
CA PHE A 118 9.81 9.24 28.41
C PHE A 118 10.96 9.68 29.33
N ASN A 119 11.21 10.99 29.41
CA ASN A 119 12.23 11.58 30.29
C ASN A 119 11.75 11.81 31.74
N SER A 120 10.58 11.31 32.13
CA SER A 120 10.03 11.51 33.47
C SER A 120 10.70 10.61 34.52
N PRO A 121 10.63 10.96 35.83
CA PRO A 121 11.03 10.07 36.92
C PRO A 121 10.16 8.80 37.07
N LYS A 122 9.19 8.58 36.17
CA LYS A 122 8.44 7.32 36.08
C LYS A 122 9.06 6.35 35.06
N PHE A 123 9.71 6.86 34.02
CA PHE A 123 10.35 6.07 32.95
C PHE A 123 11.88 6.22 32.96
N MET A 124 12.52 6.94 32.03
CA MET A 124 14.00 6.91 31.94
C MET A 124 14.74 7.41 33.19
N ASN A 125 14.16 8.35 33.94
CA ASN A 125 14.73 8.84 35.21
C ASN A 125 14.32 7.98 36.43
N ASN A 126 13.71 6.79 36.23
CA ASN A 126 13.44 5.81 37.27
C ASN A 126 14.57 4.77 37.32
N PRO A 127 15.35 4.65 38.42
CA PRO A 127 16.47 3.71 38.51
C PRO A 127 16.12 2.24 38.22
N LYS A 128 14.86 1.82 38.45
CA LYS A 128 14.41 0.46 38.11
C LYS A 128 14.33 0.25 36.59
N VAL A 129 13.79 1.22 35.87
CA VAL A 129 13.63 1.21 34.41
C VAL A 129 14.99 1.37 33.74
N LEU A 130 15.79 2.32 34.23
CA LEU A 130 17.14 2.57 33.74
C LEU A 130 18.02 1.31 33.82
N ASN A 131 18.03 0.63 34.98
CA ASN A 131 18.76 -0.63 35.15
C ASN A 131 18.17 -1.77 34.27
N TYR A 132 16.85 -1.85 34.12
CA TYR A 132 16.19 -2.87 33.29
C TYR A 132 16.56 -2.77 31.80
N PHE A 133 16.80 -1.54 31.31
CA PHE A 133 17.32 -1.25 29.96
C PHE A 133 18.84 -1.03 29.95
N HIS A 134 19.60 -1.74 30.79
CA HIS A 134 21.07 -1.73 30.82
C HIS A 134 21.68 -0.32 30.93
N ASN A 135 21.19 0.49 31.86
CA ASN A 135 21.51 1.91 32.05
C ASN A 135 21.26 2.81 30.81
N GLY A 136 20.33 2.39 29.96
CA GLY A 136 20.00 3.07 28.70
C GLY A 136 20.87 2.67 27.51
N HIS A 137 21.94 1.88 27.72
CA HIS A 137 22.80 1.41 26.62
C HIS A 137 22.10 0.38 25.72
N ALA A 138 21.05 -0.28 26.21
CA ALA A 138 20.21 -1.20 25.44
C ALA A 138 19.00 -0.51 24.78
N ILE A 139 19.10 0.78 24.45
CA ILE A 139 18.02 1.53 23.77
C ILE A 139 18.54 2.09 22.44
N GLU A 140 17.90 1.66 21.35
CA GLU A 140 18.14 2.12 19.98
C GLU A 140 16.81 2.53 19.31
N TYR A 141 16.89 3.45 18.34
CA TYR A 141 15.75 3.90 17.55
C TYR A 141 15.75 3.30 16.14
N ILE A 142 14.65 2.65 15.74
CA ILE A 142 14.50 1.98 14.44
C ILE A 142 13.62 2.82 13.50
N TYR A 143 14.21 3.29 12.40
CA TYR A 143 13.58 4.19 11.43
C TYR A 143 12.79 3.43 10.36
N SER A 144 11.86 2.56 10.77
CA SER A 144 11.08 1.69 9.88
C SER A 144 9.58 2.04 9.77
N SER A 145 9.19 3.28 10.04
CA SER A 145 7.78 3.72 10.09
C SER A 145 7.16 4.06 8.72
N PHE A 146 7.20 3.12 7.77
CA PHE A 146 6.45 3.17 6.50
C PHE A 146 6.04 1.76 6.06
N HIS A 147 5.10 1.64 5.12
CA HIS A 147 4.54 0.36 4.68
C HIS A 147 4.79 0.14 3.17
N PRO A 148 5.81 -0.63 2.76
CA PRO A 148 6.03 -0.97 1.35
C PRO A 148 5.00 -2.01 0.91
N VAL A 149 4.10 -1.61 0.01
CA VAL A 149 3.02 -2.44 -0.55
C VAL A 149 3.43 -3.16 -1.83
N GLU A 150 4.44 -2.63 -2.52
CA GLU A 150 5.13 -3.30 -3.62
C GLU A 150 6.63 -2.98 -3.55
N SER A 151 7.47 -3.70 -4.31
CA SER A 151 8.91 -3.44 -4.41
C SER A 151 9.29 -1.99 -4.75
N ARG A 152 8.41 -1.22 -5.41
CA ARG A 152 8.62 0.22 -5.71
C ARG A 152 7.54 1.16 -5.15
N VAL A 153 6.57 0.63 -4.39
CA VAL A 153 5.40 1.39 -3.91
C VAL A 153 5.31 1.33 -2.39
N PHE A 154 5.14 2.49 -1.74
CA PHE A 154 5.02 2.59 -0.28
C PHE A 154 3.86 3.47 0.18
N LEU A 155 3.32 3.19 1.36
CA LEU A 155 2.35 4.03 2.06
C LEU A 155 2.96 4.63 3.32
N ALA A 156 2.58 5.87 3.63
CA ALA A 156 3.02 6.58 4.82
C ALA A 156 2.38 6.03 6.11
N ASP A 157 1.19 5.46 6.01
CA ASP A 157 0.53 4.72 7.09
C ASP A 157 -0.28 3.54 6.52
N GLY A 158 -0.59 2.56 7.35
CA GLY A 158 -1.37 1.37 6.97
C GLY A 158 -2.85 1.44 7.37
N LYS A 159 -3.41 2.63 7.61
CA LYS A 159 -4.75 2.83 8.20
C LYS A 159 -5.64 3.85 7.49
N THR A 160 -5.10 4.72 6.65
CA THR A 160 -5.84 5.79 5.95
C THR A 160 -6.46 5.23 4.66
N PRO A 161 -7.79 5.01 4.57
CA PRO A 161 -8.40 4.45 3.36
C PRO A 161 -8.49 5.48 2.23
N ASN A 162 -8.57 6.77 2.57
CA ASN A 162 -8.55 7.90 1.66
C ASN A 162 -8.12 9.16 2.43
N SER A 163 -7.06 9.82 1.99
CA SER A 163 -6.52 11.05 2.62
C SER A 163 -7.10 12.35 2.08
N MET A 164 -7.85 12.32 0.97
CA MET A 164 -8.52 13.51 0.43
C MET A 164 -9.39 14.26 1.46
N PRO A 165 -10.25 13.62 2.28
CA PRO A 165 -11.01 14.32 3.32
C PRO A 165 -10.13 14.95 4.42
N ILE A 166 -8.89 14.49 4.63
CA ILE A 166 -7.96 15.13 5.57
C ILE A 166 -7.42 16.44 4.97
N TYR A 167 -6.96 16.41 3.72
CA TYR A 167 -6.27 17.55 3.10
C TYR A 167 -7.19 18.60 2.45
N PHE A 168 -8.30 18.18 1.85
CA PHE A 168 -9.14 19.06 1.03
C PHE A 168 -10.53 19.33 1.64
N ASN A 169 -10.91 18.70 2.76
CA ASN A 169 -12.07 19.17 3.53
C ASN A 169 -11.66 20.33 4.45
N GLU A 170 -12.44 21.40 4.42
CA GLU A 170 -12.21 22.59 5.23
C GLU A 170 -12.53 22.36 6.71
N ASN A 171 -13.40 21.39 6.99
CA ASN A 171 -13.76 20.95 8.34
C ASN A 171 -12.65 20.09 8.99
N SER A 172 -11.65 19.66 8.20
CA SER A 172 -10.53 18.81 8.65
C SER A 172 -9.21 19.57 8.82
N ALA A 173 -9.24 20.91 8.82
CA ALA A 173 -8.04 21.75 8.85
C ALA A 173 -7.08 21.46 10.03
N GLU A 174 -7.60 21.05 11.19
CA GLU A 174 -6.80 20.64 12.35
C GLU A 174 -5.96 19.37 12.11
N LEU A 175 -6.39 18.49 11.21
CA LEU A 175 -5.77 17.20 10.91
C LEU A 175 -4.66 17.29 9.84
N VAL A 176 -4.64 18.38 9.06
CA VAL A 176 -3.68 18.59 7.96
C VAL A 176 -2.24 18.55 8.47
N ILE A 177 -1.93 19.29 9.54
CA ILE A 177 -0.58 19.38 10.10
C ILE A 177 -0.13 18.05 10.76
N PRO A 178 -0.95 17.37 11.57
CA PRO A 178 -0.67 16.01 12.02
C PRO A 178 -0.40 15.00 10.88
N GLN A 179 -1.20 14.99 9.81
CA GLN A 179 -0.96 14.08 8.68
C GLN A 179 0.31 14.43 7.90
N ILE A 180 0.61 15.73 7.71
CA ILE A 180 1.88 16.19 7.13
C ILE A 180 3.07 15.67 7.95
N LYS A 181 3.00 15.72 9.29
CA LYS A 181 4.07 15.22 10.18
C LYS A 181 4.25 13.71 10.08
N ARG A 182 3.15 12.96 9.98
CA ARG A 182 3.13 11.51 9.76
C ARG A 182 3.73 11.12 8.40
N ALA A 183 3.32 11.80 7.33
CA ALA A 183 3.86 11.63 5.98
C ALA A 183 5.36 11.97 5.90
N ALA A 184 5.77 13.08 6.53
CA ALA A 184 7.18 13.47 6.62
C ALA A 184 8.01 12.44 7.40
N SER A 185 7.49 11.93 8.53
CA SER A 185 8.15 10.87 9.30
C SER A 185 8.36 9.62 8.45
N ALA A 186 7.33 9.13 7.76
CA ALA A 186 7.45 7.98 6.86
C ALA A 186 8.47 8.19 5.73
N LEU A 187 8.50 9.38 5.13
CA LEU A 187 9.49 9.76 4.10
C LEU A 187 10.92 9.79 4.66
N VAL A 188 11.13 10.35 5.86
CA VAL A 188 12.45 10.33 6.52
C VAL A 188 12.86 8.92 6.91
N ASN A 189 11.94 8.08 7.38
CA ASN A 189 12.21 6.67 7.67
C ASN A 189 12.66 5.92 6.40
N LEU A 190 12.01 6.17 5.25
CA LEU A 190 12.44 5.67 3.94
C LEU A 190 13.83 6.19 3.51
N MET A 191 14.10 7.49 3.71
CA MET A 191 15.42 8.08 3.40
C MET A 191 16.54 7.49 4.27
N VAL A 192 16.30 7.28 5.57
CA VAL A 192 17.25 6.65 6.49
C VAL A 192 17.53 5.20 6.10
N ILE A 193 16.48 4.40 5.86
CA ILE A 193 16.60 2.98 5.47
C ILE A 193 17.28 2.80 4.10
N THR A 194 17.13 3.75 3.18
CA THR A 194 17.81 3.72 1.87
C THR A 194 19.22 4.33 1.90
N GLY A 195 19.57 5.12 2.92
CA GLY A 195 20.86 5.83 3.02
C GLY A 195 20.93 7.06 2.10
N GLU A 196 19.84 7.81 1.97
CA GLU A 196 19.69 8.90 1.01
C GLU A 196 19.43 10.25 1.69
N TYR A 197 20.15 11.30 1.29
CA TYR A 197 19.82 12.70 1.63
C TYR A 197 19.42 13.44 0.34
N PRO A 198 18.15 13.36 -0.07
CA PRO A 198 17.72 13.78 -1.41
C PRO A 198 17.76 15.30 -1.59
N ILE A 199 17.66 15.71 -2.86
CA ILE A 199 17.26 17.06 -3.27
C ILE A 199 15.72 17.09 -3.28
N ILE A 200 15.10 17.95 -2.47
CA ILE A 200 13.64 18.05 -2.38
C ILE A 200 13.13 19.07 -3.40
N ARG A 201 12.17 18.65 -4.25
CA ARG A 201 11.37 19.50 -5.12
C ARG A 201 9.89 19.23 -4.86
N PHE A 202 9.05 20.25 -4.98
CA PHE A 202 7.61 20.13 -4.69
C PHE A 202 6.75 20.78 -5.77
N TYR A 203 5.55 20.26 -6.03
CA TYR A 203 4.61 20.87 -6.97
C TYR A 203 4.07 22.20 -6.43
N GLN A 204 4.19 23.25 -7.24
CA GLN A 204 3.61 24.56 -6.97
C GLN A 204 2.67 24.94 -8.13
N PRO A 205 1.33 24.85 -7.95
CA PRO A 205 0.39 25.25 -8.99
C PRO A 205 0.43 26.78 -9.19
N PRO A 206 0.76 27.31 -10.41
CA PRO A 206 0.93 28.76 -10.61
C PRO A 206 -0.31 29.59 -10.24
N ASP A 207 -1.50 29.14 -10.64
CA ASP A 207 -2.80 29.75 -10.29
C ASP A 207 -3.45 29.08 -9.05
N GLY A 208 -2.66 28.81 -8.01
CA GLY A 208 -3.02 28.02 -6.82
C GLY A 208 -4.04 28.65 -5.85
N THR A 209 -5.28 28.89 -6.29
CA THR A 209 -6.32 29.61 -5.50
C THR A 209 -7.05 28.79 -4.43
N HIS A 210 -6.89 27.46 -4.40
CA HIS A 210 -7.57 26.57 -3.46
C HIS A 210 -6.78 26.43 -2.14
N LYS A 211 -7.46 26.20 -1.01
CA LYS A 211 -6.83 26.20 0.34
C LYS A 211 -5.62 25.25 0.51
N ALA A 212 -5.58 24.14 -0.24
CA ALA A 212 -4.50 23.17 -0.17
C ALA A 212 -3.33 23.46 -1.15
N SER A 213 -3.30 24.60 -1.86
CA SER A 213 -2.27 24.88 -2.87
C SER A 213 -0.83 24.97 -2.32
N ARG A 214 -0.67 25.13 -1.00
CA ARG A 214 0.62 25.10 -0.28
C ARG A 214 0.91 23.75 0.42
N LEU A 215 0.09 22.72 0.20
CA LEU A 215 0.25 21.39 0.83
C LEU A 215 1.63 20.79 0.53
N CYS A 216 2.03 20.82 -0.75
CA CYS A 216 3.32 20.30 -1.20
C CYS A 216 4.52 21.06 -0.59
N GLU A 217 4.41 22.38 -0.43
CA GLU A 217 5.41 23.24 0.21
C GLU A 217 5.55 22.93 1.71
N LEU A 218 4.43 22.84 2.43
CA LEU A 218 4.40 22.52 3.87
C LEU A 218 4.94 21.12 4.17
N LEU A 219 4.67 20.16 3.29
CA LEU A 219 5.23 18.80 3.40
C LEU A 219 6.72 18.76 3.07
N ALA A 220 7.20 19.54 2.08
CA ALA A 220 8.63 19.68 1.80
C ALA A 220 9.41 20.28 2.99
N ASP A 221 8.84 21.30 3.62
CA ASP A 221 9.40 21.95 4.82
C ASP A 221 9.49 20.99 6.02
N GLU A 222 8.41 20.26 6.32
CA GLU A 222 8.41 19.29 7.42
C GLU A 222 9.36 18.11 7.15
N VAL A 223 9.43 17.57 5.93
CA VAL A 223 10.42 16.53 5.55
C VAL A 223 11.84 17.06 5.74
N GLN A 224 12.14 18.27 5.26
CA GLN A 224 13.46 18.87 5.38
C GLN A 224 13.85 19.08 6.85
N LYS A 225 12.94 19.61 7.68
CA LYS A 225 13.16 19.77 9.14
C LYS A 225 13.45 18.44 9.83
N GLN A 226 12.72 17.38 9.46
CA GLN A 226 12.89 16.07 10.08
C GLN A 226 14.21 15.39 9.65
N ILE A 227 14.58 15.43 8.37
CA ILE A 227 15.87 14.87 7.91
C ILE A 227 17.08 15.69 8.38
N ASP A 228 16.96 17.03 8.48
CA ASP A 228 17.99 17.90 9.06
C ASP A 228 18.25 17.58 10.55
N ALA A 229 17.21 17.21 11.30
CA ALA A 229 17.35 16.79 12.69
C ALA A 229 17.99 15.40 12.81
N TYR A 230 17.61 14.47 11.93
CA TYR A 230 18.25 13.16 11.85
C TYR A 230 19.75 13.27 11.54
N ALA A 231 20.13 14.02 10.49
CA ALA A 231 21.53 14.19 10.09
C ALA A 231 22.38 14.90 11.16
N ARG A 232 21.82 15.87 11.90
CA ARG A 232 22.49 16.49 13.06
C ARG A 232 22.70 15.54 14.25
N SER A 233 21.93 14.46 14.31
CA SER A 233 22.01 13.45 15.39
C SER A 233 22.88 12.25 15.00
N ASN A 234 23.10 12.03 13.69
CA ASN A 234 23.82 10.89 13.12
C ASN A 234 24.85 11.41 12.12
N TYR A 235 26.06 11.74 12.61
CA TYR A 235 27.13 12.40 11.84
C TYR A 235 27.70 11.55 10.68
N ASP A 236 27.36 10.27 10.63
CA ASP A 236 27.67 9.30 9.59
C ASP A 236 26.63 9.26 8.45
N PHE A 237 25.56 10.06 8.55
CA PHE A 237 24.50 10.15 7.55
C PHE A 237 24.62 11.43 6.68
N PRO A 238 24.43 11.33 5.33
CA PRO A 238 24.24 10.11 4.56
C PRO A 238 25.52 9.26 4.48
N PRO A 239 25.40 7.92 4.40
CA PRO A 239 26.56 7.04 4.26
C PRO A 239 27.34 7.37 2.98
N PRO A 240 28.68 7.18 2.96
CA PRO A 240 29.51 7.51 1.81
C PRO A 240 29.04 6.83 0.50
N SER A 241 28.53 7.63 -0.43
CA SER A 241 28.12 7.17 -1.75
C SER A 241 29.31 7.06 -2.72
N ASP A 242 29.17 6.18 -3.71
CA ASP A 242 30.02 6.16 -4.91
C ASP A 242 30.05 7.56 -5.57
N PRO A 243 31.22 8.15 -5.86
CA PRO A 243 31.29 9.46 -6.51
C PRO A 243 30.72 9.47 -7.95
N ASP A 244 30.63 8.33 -8.62
CA ASP A 244 29.98 8.22 -9.94
C ASP A 244 28.41 8.16 -9.82
N LYS A 245 27.82 8.22 -8.60
CA LYS A 245 26.37 8.20 -8.33
C LYS A 245 25.79 9.61 -8.09
N PRO A 246 24.88 10.13 -8.94
CA PRO A 246 24.18 11.39 -8.69
C PRO A 246 23.33 11.37 -7.42
N ARG A 247 23.26 12.51 -6.70
CA ARG A 247 22.40 12.70 -5.51
C ARG A 247 20.95 12.37 -5.84
N SER A 248 20.27 11.72 -4.90
CA SER A 248 18.87 11.34 -5.02
C SER A 248 17.93 12.55 -5.06
N ILE A 249 16.71 12.35 -5.58
CA ILE A 249 15.67 13.38 -5.69
C ILE A 249 14.42 12.90 -4.97
N LEU A 250 13.75 13.80 -4.26
CA LEU A 250 12.41 13.59 -3.70
C LEU A 250 11.45 14.60 -4.34
N MET A 251 10.49 14.10 -5.12
CA MET A 251 9.38 14.86 -5.68
C MET A 251 8.17 14.77 -4.75
N ILE A 252 7.66 15.91 -4.30
CA ILE A 252 6.44 16.00 -3.48
C ILE A 252 5.32 16.61 -4.33
N LEU A 253 4.24 15.87 -4.52
CA LEU A 253 3.07 16.21 -5.32
C LEU A 253 1.80 16.11 -4.46
N ASP A 254 0.70 16.64 -4.98
CA ASP A 254 -0.65 16.43 -4.44
C ASP A 254 -1.57 15.89 -5.54
N ARG A 255 -2.73 15.35 -5.16
CA ARG A 255 -3.72 14.79 -6.08
C ARG A 255 -4.23 15.79 -7.14
N THR A 256 -3.99 17.10 -6.98
CA THR A 256 -4.38 18.08 -7.99
C THR A 256 -3.46 18.10 -9.21
N ILE A 257 -2.28 17.48 -9.17
CA ILE A 257 -1.33 17.37 -10.28
C ILE A 257 -1.98 16.81 -11.56
N ASP A 258 -2.88 15.85 -11.40
CA ASP A 258 -3.56 15.12 -12.47
C ASP A 258 -4.94 14.68 -11.96
N LEU A 259 -6.00 15.13 -12.62
CA LEU A 259 -7.39 14.79 -12.29
C LEU A 259 -8.03 13.81 -13.29
N TYR A 260 -7.33 13.39 -14.34
CA TYR A 260 -7.79 12.36 -15.28
C TYR A 260 -7.35 10.97 -14.84
N ALA A 261 -6.10 10.80 -14.39
CA ALA A 261 -5.57 9.49 -13.94
C ALA A 261 -6.46 8.73 -12.93
N PRO A 262 -7.13 9.37 -11.93
CA PRO A 262 -8.03 8.66 -11.01
C PRO A 262 -9.48 8.49 -11.53
N LEU A 263 -9.77 8.86 -12.79
CA LEU A 263 -11.10 8.75 -13.40
C LEU A 263 -11.15 7.83 -14.63
N LEU A 264 -10.05 7.68 -15.37
CA LEU A 264 -10.00 6.83 -16.58
C LEU A 264 -10.15 5.34 -16.25
N HIS A 265 -10.76 4.57 -17.15
CA HIS A 265 -10.66 3.11 -17.13
C HIS A 265 -9.30 2.68 -17.69
N GLU A 266 -8.58 1.82 -16.95
CA GLU A 266 -7.21 1.42 -17.27
C GLU A 266 -7.13 -0.08 -17.51
N PHE A 267 -6.63 -0.50 -18.68
CA PHE A 267 -6.70 -1.90 -19.15
C PHE A 267 -5.44 -2.74 -18.83
N SER A 268 -4.55 -2.27 -17.96
CA SER A 268 -3.50 -3.12 -17.38
C SER A 268 -4.03 -3.93 -16.20
N TYR A 269 -3.66 -5.21 -16.13
CA TYR A 269 -4.32 -6.23 -15.30
C TYR A 269 -4.68 -5.80 -13.86
N GLN A 270 -3.73 -5.29 -13.08
CA GLN A 270 -3.97 -4.84 -11.69
C GLN A 270 -4.92 -3.65 -11.61
N ALA A 271 -4.72 -2.63 -12.43
CA ALA A 271 -5.55 -1.43 -12.42
C ALA A 271 -6.99 -1.78 -12.81
N MET A 272 -7.16 -2.62 -13.83
CA MET A 272 -8.45 -3.11 -14.30
C MET A 272 -9.18 -3.91 -13.21
N ALA A 273 -8.50 -4.89 -12.61
CA ALA A 273 -9.07 -5.74 -11.57
C ALA A 273 -9.50 -4.94 -10.33
N MET A 274 -8.68 -3.98 -9.89
CA MET A 274 -8.99 -3.14 -8.73
C MET A 274 -10.09 -2.10 -9.00
N ASP A 275 -10.38 -1.80 -10.27
CA ASP A 275 -11.44 -0.87 -10.69
C ASP A 275 -12.80 -1.58 -10.88
N ILE A 276 -12.86 -2.67 -11.66
CA ILE A 276 -14.15 -3.19 -12.15
C ILE A 276 -14.70 -4.40 -11.38
N VAL A 277 -13.84 -5.20 -10.72
CA VAL A 277 -14.23 -6.44 -10.03
C VAL A 277 -14.83 -6.12 -8.65
N PRO A 278 -16.11 -6.40 -8.36
CA PRO A 278 -16.82 -5.82 -7.22
C PRO A 278 -16.24 -6.16 -5.83
N SER A 279 -15.59 -7.31 -5.67
CA SER A 279 -14.94 -7.72 -4.42
C SER A 279 -13.67 -6.90 -4.15
N LEU A 280 -12.87 -6.64 -5.19
CA LEU A 280 -11.67 -5.81 -5.16
C LEU A 280 -12.00 -4.30 -5.09
N GLU A 281 -12.98 -3.83 -5.88
CA GLU A 281 -13.51 -2.44 -5.91
C GLU A 281 -13.94 -1.96 -4.51
N ARG A 282 -14.43 -2.88 -3.67
CA ARG A 282 -15.04 -2.57 -2.37
C ARG A 282 -14.18 -2.94 -1.18
N HIS A 283 -13.53 -4.10 -1.22
CA HIS A 283 -12.86 -4.68 -0.04
C HIS A 283 -11.37 -4.92 -0.22
N GLY A 284 -10.83 -4.84 -1.45
CA GLY A 284 -9.42 -5.15 -1.72
C GLY A 284 -9.04 -6.63 -1.49
N VAL A 285 -10.05 -7.51 -1.44
CA VAL A 285 -9.92 -8.95 -1.25
C VAL A 285 -10.70 -9.64 -2.36
N TYR A 286 -10.02 -10.50 -3.12
CA TYR A 286 -10.65 -11.37 -4.11
C TYR A 286 -11.11 -12.68 -3.47
N LYS A 287 -12.20 -13.25 -4.00
CA LYS A 287 -12.73 -14.54 -3.55
C LYS A 287 -12.97 -15.42 -4.77
N TYR A 288 -12.36 -16.60 -4.79
CA TYR A 288 -12.45 -17.53 -5.91
C TYR A 288 -12.59 -18.97 -5.43
N GLU A 289 -13.05 -19.86 -6.30
CA GLU A 289 -13.13 -21.29 -6.03
C GLU A 289 -11.95 -22.01 -6.68
N SER A 290 -11.18 -22.75 -5.87
CA SER A 290 -10.11 -23.63 -6.32
C SER A 290 -10.48 -25.08 -6.06
N ARG A 291 -10.28 -25.95 -7.04
CA ARG A 291 -10.48 -27.40 -6.89
C ARG A 291 -9.15 -28.11 -6.59
N ASN A 292 -9.21 -29.19 -5.82
CA ASN A 292 -8.05 -30.03 -5.46
C ASN A 292 -8.13 -31.41 -6.14
N GLU A 293 -7.07 -32.24 -6.01
CA GLU A 293 -6.93 -33.58 -6.65
C GLU A 293 -8.10 -34.56 -6.42
N LYS A 294 -8.99 -34.28 -5.46
CA LYS A 294 -10.12 -35.14 -5.05
C LYS A 294 -11.48 -34.63 -5.56
N ASP A 295 -11.48 -33.71 -6.52
CA ASP A 295 -12.61 -32.86 -6.91
C ASP A 295 -13.22 -31.99 -5.78
N GLU A 296 -12.64 -31.99 -4.58
CA GLU A 296 -13.00 -31.10 -3.46
C GLU A 296 -12.83 -29.62 -3.87
N VAL A 297 -13.92 -28.85 -3.86
CA VAL A 297 -13.93 -27.40 -4.12
C VAL A 297 -13.73 -26.64 -2.80
N THR A 298 -12.79 -25.69 -2.82
CA THR A 298 -12.48 -24.80 -1.69
C THR A 298 -12.61 -23.35 -2.13
N SER A 299 -13.44 -22.56 -1.42
CA SER A 299 -13.46 -21.10 -1.58
C SER A 299 -12.25 -20.50 -0.87
N ILE A 300 -11.50 -19.66 -1.57
CA ILE A 300 -10.27 -19.02 -1.11
C ILE A 300 -10.45 -17.51 -1.16
N GLU A 301 -10.22 -16.84 -0.05
CA GLU A 301 -10.12 -15.37 0.03
C GLU A 301 -8.65 -14.95 0.02
N THR A 302 -8.27 -14.02 -0.85
CA THR A 302 -6.89 -13.56 -0.98
C THR A 302 -6.77 -12.07 -1.29
N LYS A 303 -5.68 -11.46 -0.86
CA LYS A 303 -5.22 -10.18 -1.41
C LYS A 303 -4.36 -10.44 -2.66
N LEU A 304 -4.28 -9.46 -3.55
CA LEU A 304 -3.39 -9.51 -4.72
C LEU A 304 -1.97 -9.01 -4.40
N GLU A 305 -1.76 -8.36 -3.24
CA GLU A 305 -0.51 -7.71 -2.80
C GLU A 305 0.63 -8.71 -2.43
N ASN A 306 0.65 -9.91 -3.03
CA ASN A 306 1.63 -10.95 -2.74
C ASN A 306 2.91 -10.77 -3.58
N GLU A 307 3.90 -10.08 -3.02
CA GLU A 307 5.22 -9.87 -3.66
C GLU A 307 6.16 -11.10 -3.61
N GLU A 308 5.66 -12.28 -3.22
CA GLU A 308 6.32 -13.57 -3.52
C GLU A 308 5.75 -14.23 -4.78
N ASP A 309 4.55 -13.82 -5.22
CA ASP A 309 3.87 -14.39 -6.38
C ASP A 309 4.49 -13.90 -7.70
N GLN A 310 5.18 -14.82 -8.39
CA GLN A 310 5.88 -14.48 -9.63
C GLN A 310 4.92 -14.30 -10.81
N ASP A 311 3.75 -14.91 -10.81
CA ASP A 311 2.77 -14.68 -11.89
C ASP A 311 2.14 -13.31 -11.70
N TRP A 312 1.75 -12.94 -10.47
CA TRP A 312 1.29 -11.59 -10.17
C TRP A 312 2.30 -10.51 -10.59
N ILE A 313 3.56 -10.62 -10.15
CA ILE A 313 4.60 -9.63 -10.44
C ILE A 313 4.84 -9.46 -11.95
N ASN A 314 4.82 -10.56 -12.72
CA ASN A 314 5.05 -10.50 -14.16
C ASN A 314 3.83 -10.03 -14.96
N LEU A 315 2.60 -10.32 -14.50
CA LEU A 315 1.37 -10.01 -15.24
C LEU A 315 0.77 -8.64 -14.87
N ARG A 316 0.87 -8.19 -13.61
CA ARG A 316 0.06 -7.08 -13.07
C ARG A 316 0.10 -5.77 -13.85
N HIS A 317 1.21 -5.50 -14.51
CA HIS A 317 1.48 -4.25 -15.24
C HIS A 317 1.32 -4.39 -16.77
N LEU A 318 1.08 -5.60 -17.28
CA LEU A 318 0.82 -5.84 -18.70
C LEU A 318 -0.63 -5.52 -19.06
N HIS A 319 -0.92 -5.37 -20.35
CA HIS A 319 -2.30 -5.24 -20.81
C HIS A 319 -3.10 -6.53 -20.50
N ILE A 320 -4.42 -6.42 -20.26
CA ILE A 320 -5.25 -7.57 -19.87
C ILE A 320 -5.23 -8.70 -20.91
N ILE A 321 -5.12 -8.36 -22.20
CA ILE A 321 -5.03 -9.32 -23.30
C ILE A 321 -3.71 -10.09 -23.24
N GLU A 322 -2.57 -9.37 -23.16
CA GLU A 322 -1.23 -9.95 -23.00
C GLU A 322 -1.17 -10.86 -21.76
N SER A 323 -1.82 -10.44 -20.67
CA SER A 323 -1.88 -11.21 -19.42
C SER A 323 -2.66 -12.52 -19.60
N SER A 324 -3.76 -12.49 -20.35
CA SER A 324 -4.58 -13.67 -20.69
C SER A 324 -3.80 -14.65 -21.58
N GLU A 325 -3.10 -14.15 -22.58
CA GLU A 325 -2.25 -14.97 -23.46
C GLU A 325 -1.11 -15.63 -22.67
N LEU A 326 -0.43 -14.88 -21.79
CA LEU A 326 0.69 -15.41 -21.00
C LEU A 326 0.25 -16.46 -19.98
N ILE A 327 -0.87 -16.26 -19.26
CA ILE A 327 -1.36 -17.27 -18.30
C ILE A 327 -1.81 -18.55 -19.01
N ILE A 328 -2.46 -18.44 -20.17
CA ILE A 328 -2.86 -19.59 -21.00
C ILE A 328 -1.62 -20.32 -21.54
N ASN A 329 -0.58 -19.59 -21.98
CA ASN A 329 0.68 -20.17 -22.42
C ASN A 329 1.42 -20.90 -21.28
N LYS A 330 1.46 -20.34 -20.07
CA LYS A 330 2.06 -21.00 -18.90
C LYS A 330 1.32 -22.29 -18.53
N ILE A 331 -0.02 -22.29 -18.51
CA ILE A 331 -0.82 -23.51 -18.28
C ILE A 331 -0.52 -24.57 -19.34
N ASN A 332 -0.48 -24.17 -20.62
CA ASN A 332 -0.14 -25.08 -21.73
C ASN A 332 1.29 -25.62 -21.61
N GLU A 333 2.26 -24.85 -21.14
CA GLU A 333 3.60 -25.35 -20.84
C GLU A 333 3.62 -26.36 -19.68
N LEU A 334 2.88 -26.11 -18.60
CA LEU A 334 2.79 -27.02 -17.46
C LEU A 334 2.21 -28.39 -17.87
N ILE A 335 1.21 -28.38 -18.75
CA ILE A 335 0.59 -29.58 -19.36
C ILE A 335 1.55 -30.28 -20.34
N LYS A 336 2.35 -29.51 -21.10
CA LYS A 336 3.39 -30.07 -22.00
C LYS A 336 4.51 -30.77 -21.22
N LYS A 337 4.92 -30.18 -20.08
CA LYS A 337 5.99 -30.68 -19.19
C LYS A 337 5.60 -31.92 -18.37
N ASN A 338 4.30 -32.11 -18.07
CA ASN A 338 3.79 -33.23 -17.27
C ASN A 338 2.88 -34.21 -18.06
N PRO A 339 3.36 -34.82 -19.17
CA PRO A 339 2.52 -35.60 -20.09
C PRO A 339 1.92 -36.87 -19.50
N LEU A 340 2.56 -37.48 -18.49
CA LEU A 340 2.13 -38.74 -17.89
C LEU A 340 1.03 -38.58 -16.83
N MET A 341 0.58 -37.34 -16.58
CA MET A 341 -0.36 -37.00 -15.50
C MET A 341 -1.65 -36.33 -16.01
N VAL A 342 -1.83 -36.25 -17.34
CA VAL A 342 -2.91 -35.48 -17.98
C VAL A 342 -3.53 -36.24 -19.14
N ASP A 343 -4.86 -36.39 -19.11
CA ASP A 343 -5.68 -36.84 -20.25
C ASP A 343 -5.87 -35.69 -21.26
N ARG A 344 -4.95 -35.59 -22.22
CA ARG A 344 -4.88 -34.49 -23.19
C ARG A 344 -6.11 -34.35 -24.09
N ASN A 345 -6.91 -35.40 -24.25
CA ASN A 345 -8.05 -35.41 -25.17
C ASN A 345 -9.22 -34.51 -24.70
N LYS A 346 -9.15 -33.96 -23.49
CA LYS A 346 -10.16 -33.04 -22.93
C LYS A 346 -9.76 -31.56 -23.05
N ALA A 347 -8.53 -31.24 -23.45
CA ALA A 347 -7.95 -29.90 -23.31
C ALA A 347 -8.36 -28.93 -24.45
N THR A 348 -9.64 -28.54 -24.56
CA THR A 348 -10.11 -27.61 -25.62
C THR A 348 -10.66 -26.28 -25.13
N THR A 349 -11.25 -26.18 -23.92
CA THR A 349 -11.74 -24.91 -23.35
C THR A 349 -10.89 -24.41 -22.18
N SER A 350 -11.03 -23.12 -21.83
CA SER A 350 -10.40 -22.54 -20.63
C SER A 350 -10.73 -23.33 -19.36
N SER A 351 -11.96 -23.83 -19.24
CA SER A 351 -12.42 -24.61 -18.09
C SER A 351 -11.75 -25.98 -18.00
N ASP A 352 -11.50 -26.63 -19.14
CA ASP A 352 -10.81 -27.92 -19.20
C ASP A 352 -9.34 -27.79 -18.81
N LEU A 353 -8.69 -26.68 -19.19
CA LEU A 353 -7.32 -26.39 -18.79
C LEU A 353 -7.19 -26.25 -17.26
N ILE A 354 -8.13 -25.57 -16.60
CA ILE A 354 -8.17 -25.47 -15.12
C ILE A 354 -8.47 -26.84 -14.50
N TYR A 355 -9.44 -27.60 -15.04
CA TYR A 355 -9.76 -28.95 -14.56
C TYR A 355 -8.55 -29.90 -14.66
N ILE A 356 -7.77 -29.79 -15.73
CA ILE A 356 -6.52 -30.55 -15.92
C ILE A 356 -5.47 -30.15 -14.87
N VAL A 357 -5.26 -28.86 -14.62
CA VAL A 357 -4.32 -28.38 -13.58
C VAL A 357 -4.78 -28.82 -12.18
N ALA A 358 -6.08 -29.00 -11.94
CA ALA A 358 -6.61 -29.56 -10.69
C ALA A 358 -6.15 -31.00 -10.38
N HIS A 359 -5.72 -31.75 -11.40
CA HIS A 359 -5.27 -33.14 -11.27
C HIS A 359 -3.74 -33.31 -11.25
N LEU A 360 -2.97 -32.21 -11.39
CA LEU A 360 -1.51 -32.23 -11.33
C LEU A 360 -1.00 -32.34 -9.88
N LYS A 361 -0.53 -33.54 -9.53
CA LYS A 361 -0.03 -33.85 -8.18
C LYS A 361 1.27 -33.15 -7.85
N GLY A 362 1.36 -32.60 -6.63
CA GLY A 362 2.56 -31.93 -6.11
C GLY A 362 2.75 -30.47 -6.57
N PHE A 363 1.84 -29.94 -7.40
CA PHE A 363 1.87 -28.56 -7.89
C PHE A 363 0.80 -27.68 -7.19
N ASP A 364 0.51 -27.91 -5.90
CA ASP A 364 -0.59 -27.24 -5.18
C ASP A 364 -0.50 -25.71 -5.13
N GLU A 365 0.70 -25.15 -5.02
CA GLU A 365 0.92 -23.70 -4.98
C GLU A 365 0.78 -23.09 -6.38
N GLU A 366 1.50 -23.63 -7.37
CA GLU A 366 1.38 -23.19 -8.78
C GLU A 366 -0.04 -23.35 -9.32
N ARG A 367 -0.77 -24.42 -8.94
CA ARG A 367 -2.20 -24.57 -9.23
C ARG A 367 -3.00 -23.38 -8.71
N ARG A 368 -2.84 -23.02 -7.43
CA ARG A 368 -3.61 -21.92 -6.82
C ARG A 368 -3.33 -20.59 -7.50
N GLN A 369 -2.07 -20.31 -7.84
CA GLN A 369 -1.67 -19.09 -8.56
C GLN A 369 -2.24 -19.06 -9.97
N LEU A 370 -2.11 -20.15 -10.73
CA LEU A 370 -2.68 -20.26 -12.09
C LEU A 370 -4.21 -20.14 -12.09
N THR A 371 -4.91 -20.78 -11.13
CA THR A 371 -6.37 -20.66 -10.99
C THR A 371 -6.77 -19.24 -10.59
N LEU A 372 -6.13 -18.64 -9.58
CA LEU A 372 -6.35 -17.25 -9.15
C LEU A 372 -6.26 -16.29 -10.33
N HIS A 373 -5.14 -16.32 -11.06
CA HIS A 373 -4.90 -15.36 -12.13
C HIS A 373 -5.80 -15.62 -13.34
N LYS A 374 -6.03 -16.88 -13.74
CA LYS A 374 -6.92 -17.19 -14.86
C LYS A 374 -8.36 -16.75 -14.58
N THR A 375 -8.92 -17.13 -13.43
CA THR A 375 -10.31 -16.79 -13.06
C THR A 375 -10.49 -15.27 -12.91
N LEU A 376 -9.52 -14.56 -12.31
CA LEU A 376 -9.61 -13.10 -12.18
C LEU A 376 -9.44 -12.37 -13.53
N ILE A 377 -8.60 -12.88 -14.44
CA ILE A 377 -8.46 -12.32 -15.81
C ILE A 377 -9.75 -12.54 -16.61
N ASP A 378 -10.34 -13.74 -16.53
CA ASP A 378 -11.61 -14.05 -17.19
C ASP A 378 -12.74 -13.14 -16.66
N GLU A 379 -12.86 -12.97 -15.34
CA GLU A 379 -13.85 -12.06 -14.74
C GLU A 379 -13.64 -10.59 -15.16
N CYS A 380 -12.39 -10.13 -15.30
CA CYS A 380 -12.12 -8.79 -15.83
C CYS A 380 -12.59 -8.64 -17.29
N LEU A 381 -12.35 -9.66 -18.13
CA LEU A 381 -12.76 -9.64 -19.53
C LEU A 381 -14.28 -9.71 -19.68
N ASP A 382 -14.97 -10.55 -18.89
CA ASP A 382 -16.42 -10.68 -18.87
C ASP A 382 -17.12 -9.41 -18.37
N ILE A 383 -16.59 -8.75 -17.31
CA ILE A 383 -17.13 -7.48 -16.83
C ILE A 383 -16.92 -6.36 -17.87
N ASN A 384 -15.77 -6.32 -18.54
CA ASN A 384 -15.53 -5.38 -19.64
C ASN A 384 -16.44 -5.62 -20.85
N ALA A 385 -16.67 -6.87 -21.23
CA ALA A 385 -17.55 -7.23 -22.35
C ALA A 385 -19.03 -6.96 -22.06
N SER A 386 -19.47 -7.19 -20.82
CA SER A 386 -20.86 -6.97 -20.39
C SER A 386 -21.20 -5.50 -20.13
N ARG A 387 -20.28 -4.70 -19.55
CA ARG A 387 -20.44 -3.23 -19.41
C ARG A 387 -19.97 -2.43 -20.64
N LYS A 388 -19.39 -3.10 -21.64
CA LYS A 388 -18.92 -2.51 -22.90
C LYS A 388 -17.90 -1.35 -22.74
N LEU A 389 -17.04 -1.45 -21.71
CA LEU A 389 -16.12 -0.36 -21.32
C LEU A 389 -15.11 -0.03 -22.42
N ALA A 390 -14.40 -1.04 -22.93
CA ALA A 390 -13.44 -0.89 -24.03
C ALA A 390 -14.09 -0.48 -25.37
N GLU A 391 -15.38 -0.79 -25.57
CA GLU A 391 -16.08 -0.61 -26.85
C GLU A 391 -16.63 0.82 -27.04
N PHE A 392 -17.04 1.50 -25.95
CA PHE A 392 -17.61 2.85 -26.03
C PHE A 392 -17.06 3.83 -24.98
N ALA A 393 -16.96 3.44 -23.70
CA ALA A 393 -16.55 4.36 -22.64
C ALA A 393 -15.09 4.80 -22.80
N ALA A 394 -14.19 3.85 -23.05
CA ALA A 394 -12.75 4.09 -23.14
C ALA A 394 -12.37 5.07 -24.25
N ASP A 395 -12.92 4.95 -25.47
CA ASP A 395 -12.57 5.90 -26.54
C ASP A 395 -13.02 7.33 -26.21
N PHE A 396 -14.23 7.50 -25.66
CA PHE A 396 -14.71 8.81 -25.21
C PHE A 396 -13.79 9.40 -24.14
N GLU A 397 -13.39 8.59 -23.15
CA GLU A 397 -12.49 8.98 -22.07
C GLU A 397 -11.11 9.42 -22.58
N GLN A 398 -10.49 8.58 -23.42
CA GLN A 398 -9.19 8.86 -24.04
C GLN A 398 -9.25 10.08 -24.96
N THR A 399 -10.32 10.22 -25.76
CA THR A 399 -10.54 11.37 -26.66
C THR A 399 -10.77 12.67 -25.88
N CYS A 400 -11.47 12.64 -24.74
CA CYS A 400 -11.61 13.80 -23.85
C CYS A 400 -10.26 14.20 -23.21
N ALA A 401 -9.50 13.23 -22.69
CA ALA A 401 -8.15 13.47 -22.16
C ALA A 401 -7.19 14.01 -23.24
N ALA A 402 -7.35 13.57 -24.50
CA ALA A 402 -6.64 14.07 -25.67
C ALA A 402 -7.18 15.41 -26.24
N GLY A 403 -7.91 16.20 -25.44
CA GLY A 403 -8.36 17.54 -25.82
C GLY A 403 -9.44 17.56 -26.90
N GLY A 404 -10.17 16.46 -27.06
CA GLY A 404 -11.18 16.24 -28.10
C GLY A 404 -10.62 15.64 -29.39
N THR A 405 -9.56 14.83 -29.30
CA THR A 405 -8.84 14.26 -30.45
C THR A 405 -8.90 12.74 -30.44
N SER A 406 -9.45 12.13 -31.50
CA SER A 406 -9.53 10.67 -31.64
C SER A 406 -8.14 10.04 -31.83
N PHE A 407 -8.08 8.70 -31.86
CA PHE A 407 -6.85 7.95 -32.08
C PHE A 407 -6.17 8.32 -33.41
N GLU A 408 -6.96 8.55 -34.47
CA GLU A 408 -6.53 8.94 -35.82
C GLU A 408 -6.07 10.41 -35.91
N GLY A 409 -6.01 11.13 -34.79
CA GLY A 409 -5.68 12.55 -34.76
C GLY A 409 -6.83 13.49 -35.17
N ILE A 410 -8.05 12.97 -35.39
CA ILE A 410 -9.19 13.74 -35.86
C ILE A 410 -9.89 14.43 -34.69
N ARG A 411 -10.21 15.72 -34.83
CA ARG A 411 -10.92 16.46 -33.77
C ARG A 411 -12.41 16.12 -33.75
N ASN A 412 -12.84 15.34 -32.76
CA ASN A 412 -14.25 15.07 -32.51
C ASN A 412 -14.97 16.36 -32.05
N LYS A 413 -16.06 16.70 -32.74
CA LYS A 413 -16.94 17.86 -32.46
C LYS A 413 -18.27 17.48 -31.79
N GLN A 414 -18.60 16.19 -31.76
CA GLN A 414 -19.90 15.65 -31.35
C GLN A 414 -19.95 15.13 -29.92
N LEU A 415 -18.82 15.02 -29.19
CA LEU A 415 -18.68 14.62 -27.75
C LEU A 415 -19.78 15.08 -26.75
N ALA A 416 -20.57 16.11 -27.05
CA ALA A 416 -21.77 16.43 -26.28
C ALA A 416 -22.91 15.41 -26.45
N PHE A 417 -23.11 14.91 -27.67
CA PHE A 417 -24.07 13.87 -28.04
C PHE A 417 -23.55 12.49 -27.65
N ASP A 418 -22.28 12.20 -27.92
CA ASP A 418 -21.61 10.94 -27.57
C ASP A 418 -21.76 10.65 -26.05
N LEU A 419 -21.59 11.69 -25.21
CA LEU A 419 -21.85 11.60 -23.76
C LEU A 419 -23.32 11.30 -23.43
N ILE A 420 -24.29 11.90 -24.13
CA ILE A 420 -25.72 11.68 -23.88
C ILE A 420 -26.10 10.25 -24.27
N GLU A 421 -25.55 9.72 -25.37
CA GLU A 421 -25.75 8.34 -25.80
C GLU A 421 -25.16 7.36 -24.77
N LEU A 422 -23.90 7.56 -24.34
CA LEU A 422 -23.27 6.78 -23.27
C LEU A 422 -24.08 6.79 -21.97
N LEU A 423 -24.56 7.96 -21.53
CA LEU A 423 -25.38 8.07 -20.33
C LEU A 423 -26.73 7.34 -20.45
N ALA A 424 -27.31 7.27 -21.64
CA ALA A 424 -28.58 6.59 -21.89
C ALA A 424 -28.51 5.06 -21.88
N ARG A 425 -27.32 4.45 -22.00
CA ARG A 425 -27.16 2.98 -22.01
C ARG A 425 -27.48 2.34 -20.66
N GLU A 426 -27.95 1.10 -20.66
CA GLU A 426 -28.28 0.35 -19.43
C GLU A 426 -27.14 -0.58 -18.95
N ASP A 427 -26.10 -0.79 -19.76
CA ASP A 427 -24.94 -1.66 -19.47
C ASP A 427 -23.85 -0.97 -18.62
N LEU A 428 -23.65 0.32 -18.81
CA LEU A 428 -22.70 1.12 -18.02
C LEU A 428 -23.19 1.34 -16.59
N HIS A 429 -22.32 1.07 -15.62
CA HIS A 429 -22.63 1.24 -14.19
C HIS A 429 -22.63 2.73 -13.81
N VAL A 430 -23.28 3.06 -12.69
CA VAL A 430 -23.46 4.45 -12.22
C VAL A 430 -22.12 5.16 -11.99
N ASN A 431 -21.10 4.46 -11.46
CA ASN A 431 -19.75 5.02 -11.28
C ASN A 431 -19.13 5.43 -12.63
N ASP A 432 -19.25 4.57 -13.64
CA ASP A 432 -18.74 4.71 -15.00
C ASP A 432 -19.34 5.98 -15.64
N LYS A 433 -20.67 6.13 -15.55
CA LYS A 433 -21.40 7.33 -16.00
C LYS A 433 -20.99 8.62 -15.28
N ILE A 434 -20.65 8.55 -13.99
CA ILE A 434 -20.14 9.71 -13.23
C ILE A 434 -18.73 10.10 -13.71
N ARG A 435 -17.85 9.13 -13.95
CA ARG A 435 -16.50 9.34 -14.50
C ARG A 435 -16.56 10.04 -15.86
N LEU A 436 -17.42 9.57 -16.77
CA LEU A 436 -17.66 10.20 -18.08
C LEU A 436 -18.06 11.68 -17.98
N ILE A 437 -18.97 12.04 -17.07
CA ILE A 437 -19.38 13.45 -16.87
C ILE A 437 -18.25 14.30 -16.26
N LEU A 438 -17.49 13.75 -15.30
CA LEU A 438 -16.34 14.45 -14.71
C LEU A 438 -15.26 14.72 -15.76
N ILE A 439 -14.85 13.68 -16.50
CA ILE A 439 -13.87 13.73 -17.60
C ILE A 439 -14.29 14.75 -18.67
N TYR A 440 -15.56 14.76 -19.05
CA TYR A 440 -16.10 15.77 -19.97
C TYR A 440 -16.08 17.19 -19.38
N GLY A 441 -16.37 17.34 -18.08
CA GLY A 441 -16.27 18.60 -17.34
C GLY A 441 -14.84 19.17 -17.31
N LEU A 442 -13.84 18.29 -17.13
CA LEU A 442 -12.41 18.63 -17.25
C LEU A 442 -12.09 19.10 -18.68
N TYR A 443 -12.41 18.29 -19.70
CA TYR A 443 -12.16 18.61 -21.12
C TYR A 443 -12.78 19.95 -21.55
N ARG A 444 -14.02 20.22 -21.14
CA ARG A 444 -14.74 21.44 -21.49
C ARG A 444 -14.21 22.69 -20.78
N GLY A 445 -13.37 22.54 -19.76
CA GLY A 445 -12.98 23.62 -18.85
C GLY A 445 -14.19 24.18 -18.10
N GLY A 446 -15.09 23.29 -17.66
CA GLY A 446 -16.31 23.57 -16.91
C GLY A 446 -17.58 23.85 -17.73
N LEU A 447 -18.74 23.53 -17.13
CA LEU A 447 -20.12 23.72 -17.63
C LEU A 447 -20.93 24.54 -16.60
N VAL A 448 -22.14 24.99 -16.97
CA VAL A 448 -23.06 25.60 -15.98
C VAL A 448 -23.79 24.54 -15.15
N GLU A 449 -24.14 24.88 -13.91
CA GLU A 449 -24.83 23.96 -12.97
C GLU A 449 -26.09 23.33 -13.59
N ALA A 450 -26.89 24.11 -14.31
CA ALA A 450 -28.10 23.63 -14.98
C ALA A 450 -27.85 22.52 -16.01
N ASP A 451 -26.65 22.42 -16.58
CA ASP A 451 -26.28 21.33 -17.51
C ASP A 451 -25.75 20.11 -16.75
N PHE A 452 -24.99 20.28 -15.67
CA PHE A 452 -24.64 19.17 -14.77
C PHE A 452 -25.90 18.52 -14.16
N VAL A 453 -26.90 19.31 -13.77
CA VAL A 453 -28.18 18.80 -13.24
C VAL A 453 -29.00 18.07 -14.32
N LYS A 454 -28.85 18.39 -15.61
CA LYS A 454 -29.42 17.59 -16.71
C LYS A 454 -28.66 16.27 -16.86
N LEU A 455 -27.33 16.32 -16.98
CA LEU A 455 -26.48 15.14 -17.15
C LEU A 455 -26.65 14.14 -15.98
N ALA A 456 -26.73 14.64 -14.73
CA ALA A 456 -26.98 13.80 -13.55
C ALA A 456 -28.33 13.07 -13.57
N ARG A 457 -29.35 13.60 -14.28
CA ARG A 457 -30.63 12.90 -14.51
C ARG A 457 -30.49 11.82 -15.59
N PHE A 458 -29.67 12.07 -16.62
CA PHE A 458 -29.38 11.10 -17.68
C PHE A 458 -28.54 9.90 -17.20
N VAL A 459 -27.88 9.96 -16.04
CA VAL A 459 -27.21 8.78 -15.42
C VAL A 459 -28.17 7.58 -15.21
N GLY A 460 -29.48 7.81 -15.27
CA GLY A 460 -30.54 6.78 -15.20
C GLY A 460 -31.27 6.75 -13.86
N VAL A 461 -30.96 7.71 -12.97
CA VAL A 461 -31.29 7.61 -11.55
C VAL A 461 -32.38 8.60 -11.17
N ARG A 462 -33.56 8.07 -10.81
CA ARG A 462 -34.70 8.85 -10.27
C ARG A 462 -34.52 9.20 -8.78
N ASP A 463 -33.50 8.65 -8.13
CA ASP A 463 -33.19 8.90 -6.72
C ASP A 463 -32.48 10.25 -6.52
N ARG A 464 -33.09 11.10 -5.68
CA ARG A 464 -32.54 12.40 -5.28
C ARG A 464 -31.25 12.28 -4.48
N GLN A 465 -31.04 11.18 -3.75
CA GLN A 465 -29.82 10.96 -2.96
C GLN A 465 -28.62 10.81 -3.89
N ILE A 466 -28.71 9.92 -4.88
CA ILE A 466 -27.63 9.70 -5.84
C ILE A 466 -27.40 10.96 -6.70
N ILE A 467 -28.45 11.65 -7.16
CA ILE A 467 -28.28 12.96 -7.85
C ILE A 467 -27.49 13.94 -6.97
N SER A 468 -27.77 14.00 -5.66
CA SER A 468 -27.02 14.85 -4.72
C SER A 468 -25.55 14.42 -4.58
N LEU A 469 -25.26 13.13 -4.44
CA LEU A 469 -23.88 12.61 -4.41
C LEU A 469 -23.10 12.94 -5.69
N VAL A 470 -23.75 12.81 -6.85
CA VAL A 470 -23.18 13.17 -8.16
C VAL A 470 -22.93 14.68 -8.26
N SER A 471 -23.86 15.52 -7.82
CA SER A 471 -23.65 16.98 -7.74
C SER A 471 -22.50 17.37 -6.82
N ARG A 472 -22.29 16.67 -5.69
CA ARG A 472 -21.12 16.90 -4.81
C ARG A 472 -19.80 16.63 -5.54
N CYS A 473 -19.70 15.56 -6.33
CA CYS A 473 -18.51 15.27 -7.12
C CYS A 473 -18.12 16.45 -8.03
N PHE A 474 -19.09 17.07 -8.71
CA PHE A 474 -18.83 18.22 -9.59
C PHE A 474 -18.50 19.49 -8.79
N ASN A 475 -19.28 19.79 -7.76
CA ASN A 475 -19.15 21.01 -6.98
C ASN A 475 -17.79 21.07 -6.26
N ASN A 476 -17.31 19.96 -5.71
CA ASN A 476 -16.11 19.97 -4.87
C ASN A 476 -14.77 19.98 -5.63
N LEU A 477 -14.75 19.83 -6.96
CA LEU A 477 -13.51 19.93 -7.76
C LEU A 477 -12.83 21.31 -7.66
N HIS A 478 -13.54 22.37 -7.24
CA HIS A 478 -12.90 23.66 -6.90
C HIS A 478 -11.86 23.52 -5.78
N LYS A 479 -12.04 22.57 -4.85
CA LYS A 479 -11.10 22.30 -3.75
C LYS A 479 -9.82 21.60 -4.21
N LEU A 480 -9.84 20.99 -5.39
CA LEU A 480 -8.67 20.45 -6.10
C LEU A 480 -8.12 21.46 -7.14
N GLY A 481 -8.50 22.73 -7.04
CA GLY A 481 -8.04 23.79 -7.94
C GLY A 481 -8.60 23.72 -9.36
N PHE A 482 -9.72 23.05 -9.60
CA PHE A 482 -10.36 22.98 -10.92
C PHE A 482 -11.89 23.13 -10.84
N PRO A 483 -12.43 24.36 -10.68
CA PRO A 483 -13.87 24.59 -10.53
C PRO A 483 -14.64 24.32 -11.84
N ILE A 484 -15.14 23.09 -12.04
CA ILE A 484 -15.90 22.76 -13.26
C ILE A 484 -17.29 23.38 -13.32
N VAL A 485 -17.88 23.80 -12.19
CA VAL A 485 -19.21 24.41 -12.14
C VAL A 485 -19.11 25.93 -12.28
N LYS A 486 -19.69 26.46 -13.37
CA LYS A 486 -19.75 27.88 -13.70
C LYS A 486 -21.08 28.49 -13.28
N SER A 487 -21.04 29.76 -12.88
CA SER A 487 -22.24 30.55 -12.61
C SER A 487 -22.94 30.99 -13.90
N ASN A 488 -22.18 31.31 -14.95
CA ASN A 488 -22.70 31.74 -16.24
C ASN A 488 -22.01 31.03 -17.42
N VAL A 489 -22.74 30.88 -18.53
CA VAL A 489 -22.21 30.34 -19.80
C VAL A 489 -21.06 31.19 -20.36
N LYS A 490 -21.02 32.48 -20.01
CA LYS A 490 -19.98 33.44 -20.42
C LYS A 490 -18.69 33.36 -19.59
N ASP A 491 -18.67 32.60 -18.49
CA ASP A 491 -17.50 32.49 -17.63
C ASP A 491 -16.34 31.82 -18.38
N LYS A 492 -15.12 32.33 -18.16
CA LYS A 492 -13.91 31.82 -18.82
C LYS A 492 -13.77 30.31 -18.55
N LYS A 493 -13.30 29.57 -19.55
CA LYS A 493 -12.93 28.16 -19.37
C LYS A 493 -11.79 28.06 -18.37
N VAL A 494 -11.93 27.17 -17.37
CA VAL A 494 -10.81 26.77 -16.54
C VAL A 494 -9.76 26.11 -17.44
N LYS A 495 -8.50 26.46 -17.22
CA LYS A 495 -7.34 25.82 -17.84
C LYS A 495 -6.40 25.40 -16.71
N LYS A 496 -5.85 24.19 -16.81
CA LYS A 496 -4.77 23.69 -15.97
C LYS A 496 -3.94 22.71 -16.81
N GLU A 497 -2.62 22.71 -16.64
CA GLU A 497 -1.78 21.61 -17.13
C GLU A 497 -1.87 20.45 -16.14
N PHE A 498 -2.25 19.27 -16.62
CA PHE A 498 -2.23 18.02 -15.84
C PHE A 498 -0.99 17.16 -16.11
N PHE A 499 -0.04 17.68 -16.88
CA PHE A 499 1.24 17.08 -17.29
C PHE A 499 1.15 15.74 -18.03
N HIS A 500 -0.04 15.21 -18.28
CA HIS A 500 -0.26 13.92 -18.94
C HIS A 500 0.23 13.90 -20.39
N THR A 501 0.48 12.70 -20.91
CA THR A 501 0.85 12.48 -22.31
C THR A 501 -0.23 11.66 -23.02
N ILE A 502 -0.27 11.76 -24.35
CA ILE A 502 -1.16 10.99 -25.21
C ILE A 502 -0.29 10.32 -26.28
N ASN A 503 -0.31 8.99 -26.32
CA ASN A 503 0.37 8.19 -27.33
C ASN A 503 -0.65 7.69 -28.38
N ASN A 504 -0.59 8.24 -29.59
CA ASN A 504 -1.39 7.75 -30.73
C ASN A 504 -0.65 6.70 -31.57
N GLU A 505 0.60 6.36 -31.23
CA GLU A 505 1.43 5.36 -31.94
C GLU A 505 1.37 3.97 -31.26
N GLY A 506 0.58 3.82 -30.19
CA GLY A 506 0.42 2.58 -29.43
C GLY A 506 -0.61 1.62 -30.04
N THR A 507 -0.46 0.32 -29.73
CA THR A 507 -1.31 -0.78 -30.21
C THR A 507 -2.80 -0.64 -29.84
N TYR A 508 -3.12 0.06 -28.75
CA TYR A 508 -4.45 0.08 -28.14
C TYR A 508 -5.01 1.51 -28.07
N ASN A 509 -6.03 1.81 -28.87
CA ASN A 509 -6.75 3.09 -28.85
C ASN A 509 -7.40 3.40 -27.48
N THR A 510 -7.77 2.37 -26.73
CA THR A 510 -8.31 2.48 -25.36
C THR A 510 -7.27 2.87 -24.30
N SER A 511 -5.97 2.82 -24.61
CA SER A 511 -4.86 2.97 -23.65
C SER A 511 -3.79 3.97 -24.13
N ARG A 512 -4.24 5.10 -24.71
CA ARG A 512 -3.37 6.17 -25.23
C ARG A 512 -2.76 7.04 -24.12
N TYR A 513 -3.44 7.14 -22.99
CA TYR A 513 -3.12 8.05 -21.88
C TYR A 513 -1.88 7.63 -21.08
N GLY A 514 -0.97 8.57 -20.84
CA GLY A 514 0.12 8.46 -19.87
C GLY A 514 -0.09 9.43 -18.70
N PRO A 515 -0.21 8.95 -17.44
CA PRO A 515 -0.42 9.82 -16.27
C PRO A 515 0.60 10.94 -16.12
N GLY A 516 0.18 12.11 -15.64
CA GLY A 516 1.03 13.30 -15.50
C GLY A 516 2.29 13.05 -14.66
N VAL A 517 2.17 12.23 -13.63
CA VAL A 517 3.28 11.78 -12.77
C VAL A 517 4.40 11.12 -13.58
N LYS A 518 4.08 10.37 -14.65
CA LYS A 518 5.07 9.73 -15.53
C LYS A 518 5.93 10.78 -16.24
N ASN A 519 5.32 11.83 -16.79
CA ASN A 519 6.02 12.92 -17.46
C ASN A 519 6.84 13.76 -16.47
N VAL A 520 6.26 14.10 -15.31
CA VAL A 520 6.94 14.84 -14.22
C VAL A 520 8.18 14.07 -13.75
N MET A 521 8.06 12.78 -13.45
CA MET A 521 9.18 11.94 -13.00
C MET A 521 10.22 11.71 -14.10
N GLN A 522 9.82 11.57 -15.37
CA GLN A 522 10.76 11.47 -16.49
C GLN A 522 11.57 12.77 -16.69
N LYS A 523 10.93 13.93 -16.56
CA LYS A 523 11.59 15.24 -16.59
C LYS A 523 12.49 15.46 -15.37
N ALA A 524 12.04 15.09 -14.16
CA ALA A 524 12.85 15.13 -12.95
C ALA A 524 14.12 14.27 -13.08
N ALA A 525 13.98 13.05 -13.60
CA ALA A 525 15.10 12.12 -13.87
C ALA A 525 16.12 12.63 -14.90
N LYS A 526 15.78 13.67 -15.68
CA LYS A 526 16.66 14.34 -16.65
C LYS A 526 17.06 15.76 -16.22
N TYR A 527 16.66 16.21 -15.04
CA TYR A 527 16.76 17.62 -14.59
C TYR A 527 16.05 18.64 -15.52
N GLN A 528 15.10 18.19 -16.34
CA GLN A 528 14.35 18.96 -17.34
C GLN A 528 12.97 19.45 -16.84
N LEU A 529 12.77 19.50 -15.52
CA LEU A 529 11.50 19.87 -14.90
C LEU A 529 11.50 21.36 -14.52
N SER A 530 10.42 22.09 -14.84
CA SER A 530 10.27 23.54 -14.60
C SER A 530 10.53 23.93 -13.14
N GLU A 531 11.33 24.97 -12.91
CA GLU A 531 11.58 25.52 -11.57
C GLU A 531 10.44 26.43 -11.07
N GLU A 532 9.56 26.90 -11.97
CA GLU A 532 8.36 27.67 -11.61
C GLU A 532 7.27 26.77 -11.02
N SER A 533 6.96 25.66 -11.70
CA SER A 533 5.90 24.73 -11.29
C SER A 533 6.39 23.64 -10.34
N PHE A 534 7.71 23.43 -10.25
CA PHE A 534 8.33 22.45 -9.36
C PHE A 534 9.63 23.00 -8.73
N PRO A 535 9.57 24.06 -7.93
CA PRO A 535 10.76 24.65 -7.30
C PRO A 535 11.55 23.66 -6.43
N TYR A 536 12.84 23.95 -6.26
CA TYR A 536 13.69 23.33 -5.24
C TYR A 536 13.35 23.91 -3.86
N PHE A 537 13.23 23.08 -2.83
CA PHE A 537 12.92 23.57 -1.48
C PHE A 537 14.10 24.30 -0.83
N ARG A 538 15.33 23.86 -1.11
CA ARG A 538 16.59 24.56 -0.74
C ARG A 538 17.66 24.40 -1.81
N ASP A 539 18.40 23.30 -1.78
CA ASP A 539 19.56 23.08 -2.63
C ASP A 539 19.14 22.94 -4.10
N LYS A 540 19.50 23.91 -4.94
CA LYS A 540 19.62 23.68 -6.38
C LYS A 540 20.96 22.99 -6.64
N PRO A 541 21.01 21.82 -7.33
CA PRO A 541 22.27 21.17 -7.69
C PRO A 541 23.10 22.09 -8.60
N LEU A 542 24.42 22.01 -8.51
CA LEU A 542 25.32 22.73 -9.42
C LEU A 542 25.28 22.07 -10.80
N GLU A 543 25.61 22.83 -11.84
CA GLU A 543 25.63 22.30 -13.23
C GLU A 543 26.65 21.16 -13.39
N GLU A 544 27.69 21.13 -12.56
CA GLU A 544 28.69 20.04 -12.48
C GLU A 544 28.13 18.75 -11.82
N ASP A 545 27.12 18.85 -10.95
CA ASP A 545 26.44 17.71 -10.31
C ASP A 545 25.45 17.01 -11.25
N ILE A 546 25.03 17.69 -12.33
CA ILE A 546 24.10 17.17 -13.33
C ILE A 546 24.86 16.22 -14.26
N GLY A 547 25.00 14.97 -13.81
CA GLY A 547 25.73 13.91 -14.50
C GLY A 547 25.43 13.85 -16.00
N ASN A 548 26.45 14.16 -16.81
CA ASN A 548 26.28 14.65 -18.17
C ASN A 548 26.05 13.54 -19.22
N ASP A 549 25.01 12.75 -19.00
CA ASP A 549 24.57 11.60 -19.83
C ASP A 549 24.12 12.01 -21.25
N SER A 550 24.04 13.33 -21.51
CA SER A 550 23.70 13.91 -22.81
C SER A 550 24.93 14.30 -23.67
N SER A 551 26.11 14.53 -23.08
CA SER A 551 27.25 15.16 -23.77
C SER A 551 28.23 14.18 -24.45
N ARG A 552 27.75 13.02 -24.94
CA ARG A 552 28.58 12.11 -25.75
C ARG A 552 28.56 12.43 -27.26
N SER A 553 27.77 13.42 -27.66
CA SER A 553 27.71 13.98 -29.01
C SER A 553 28.25 15.41 -29.00
N GLN A 554 29.04 15.78 -30.03
CA GLN A 554 29.55 17.13 -30.29
C GLN A 554 30.32 17.81 -29.15
N LYS A 555 31.62 17.51 -29.02
CA LYS A 555 32.59 18.52 -28.56
C LYS A 555 32.91 19.45 -29.73
N THR A 556 32.58 20.73 -29.59
CA THR A 556 33.17 21.83 -30.36
C THR A 556 33.83 22.82 -29.40
N ASN A 557 34.89 23.49 -29.85
CA ASN A 557 35.75 24.27 -28.94
C ASN A 557 35.13 25.63 -28.58
N GLY A 558 34.93 25.86 -27.28
CA GLY A 558 34.64 27.17 -26.67
C GLY A 558 35.55 27.39 -25.47
N ILE A 559 36.02 28.62 -25.27
CA ILE A 559 37.10 28.97 -24.33
C ILE A 559 36.69 30.20 -23.49
N GLN A 560 37.27 30.29 -22.28
CA GLN A 560 37.28 31.41 -21.29
C GLN A 560 36.17 31.51 -20.21
N ASN A 561 36.62 31.20 -18.99
CA ASN A 561 36.63 32.06 -17.80
C ASN A 561 35.34 32.71 -17.28
N SER A 562 34.92 32.26 -16.09
CA SER A 562 34.61 33.15 -14.96
C SER A 562 35.12 32.51 -13.67
N GLY A 563 35.60 33.30 -12.71
CA GLY A 563 36.29 32.80 -11.50
C GLY A 563 35.49 33.02 -10.23
N SER A 564 35.46 32.03 -9.34
CA SER A 564 34.92 32.16 -7.98
C SER A 564 35.87 31.54 -6.95
N LEU A 565 36.24 32.32 -5.93
CA LEU A 565 37.14 31.93 -4.85
C LEU A 565 36.36 31.80 -3.53
N ARG A 566 35.94 30.58 -3.16
CA ARG A 566 35.75 30.08 -1.76
C ARG A 566 35.05 28.71 -1.71
N ASN A 567 35.82 27.62 -1.63
CA ASN A 567 35.83 26.73 -0.45
C ASN A 567 36.84 25.59 -0.61
N HIS A 568 37.46 25.17 0.49
CA HIS A 568 38.71 24.39 0.45
C HIS A 568 38.52 22.95 0.97
N ARG A 569 37.68 22.13 0.30
CA ARG A 569 37.49 20.72 0.69
C ARG A 569 37.18 19.68 -0.40
N ILE A 570 37.42 19.99 -1.67
CA ILE A 570 37.33 19.01 -2.78
C ILE A 570 38.75 18.63 -3.20
N LYS A 571 39.09 17.33 -3.15
CA LYS A 571 40.37 16.80 -3.67
C LYS A 571 40.26 16.56 -5.18
N ALA A 572 41.30 16.94 -5.93
CA ALA A 572 41.22 17.06 -7.39
C ALA A 572 41.00 15.72 -8.13
N SER A 573 39.95 15.66 -8.97
CA SER A 573 39.56 14.47 -9.75
C SER A 573 40.39 14.28 -11.05
N TRP A 574 41.72 14.38 -10.94
CA TRP A 574 42.65 14.30 -12.11
C TRP A 574 43.65 13.14 -12.03
N ALA A 575 43.56 12.28 -11.01
CA ALA A 575 44.59 11.27 -10.67
C ALA A 575 44.12 9.79 -10.73
N GLN A 576 43.14 9.46 -11.59
CA GLN A 576 42.55 8.11 -11.67
C GLN A 576 42.40 7.53 -13.09
N SER A 577 42.90 8.20 -14.13
CA SER A 577 42.63 7.83 -15.54
C SER A 577 43.37 6.57 -16.06
N SER A 578 44.19 5.90 -15.26
CA SER A 578 45.17 4.90 -15.73
C SER A 578 44.86 3.43 -15.40
N ASN A 579 43.87 3.12 -14.55
CA ASN A 579 43.69 1.75 -14.01
C ASN A 579 42.39 1.01 -14.45
N ARG A 580 41.57 1.55 -15.36
CA ARG A 580 40.26 0.97 -15.74
C ARG A 580 40.34 -0.15 -16.80
N VAL A 581 41.35 -1.02 -16.78
CA VAL A 581 41.47 -2.22 -17.66
C VAL A 581 42.04 -3.46 -16.93
N SER A 582 41.44 -3.85 -15.80
CA SER A 582 41.56 -5.20 -15.24
C SER A 582 40.40 -5.49 -14.29
N GLN A 583 40.06 -6.77 -14.12
CA GLN A 583 38.84 -7.27 -13.49
C GLN A 583 37.55 -6.87 -14.22
N GLY A 584 36.56 -7.73 -14.41
CA GLY A 584 36.47 -9.16 -14.04
C GLY A 584 34.99 -9.54 -13.97
N LEU A 585 34.60 -10.68 -14.54
CA LEU A 585 33.21 -11.08 -14.77
C LEU A 585 32.38 -11.25 -13.47
N ASN A 586 31.94 -10.14 -12.89
CA ASN A 586 30.94 -10.07 -11.82
C ASN A 586 30.18 -8.75 -11.99
N SER A 587 28.86 -8.81 -12.18
CA SER A 587 28.02 -7.63 -12.31
C SER A 587 27.72 -7.03 -10.93
N SER A 588 28.69 -6.34 -10.34
CA SER A 588 28.40 -5.39 -9.27
C SER A 588 27.45 -4.33 -9.84
N VAL A 589 26.23 -4.30 -9.32
CA VAL A 589 25.22 -3.31 -9.74
C VAL A 589 25.76 -1.94 -9.35
N ARG A 590 26.21 -1.16 -10.33
CA ARG A 590 26.63 0.24 -10.08
C ARG A 590 25.47 0.97 -9.40
N PRO A 591 25.71 1.69 -8.30
CA PRO A 591 24.64 2.30 -7.53
C PRO A 591 23.90 3.31 -8.41
N ARG A 592 22.60 3.09 -8.57
CA ARG A 592 21.74 3.91 -9.42
C ARG A 592 21.32 5.17 -8.66
N GLN A 593 21.05 6.26 -9.37
CA GLN A 593 20.36 7.40 -8.78
C GLN A 593 18.97 6.96 -8.32
N ARG A 594 18.61 7.29 -7.07
CA ARG A 594 17.27 7.07 -6.54
C ARG A 594 16.39 8.31 -6.71
N ILE A 595 15.15 8.10 -7.13
CA ILE A 595 14.17 9.17 -7.33
C ILE A 595 12.85 8.74 -6.69
N PHE A 596 12.49 9.41 -5.61
CA PHE A 596 11.29 9.16 -4.83
C PHE A 596 10.18 10.13 -5.25
N CYS A 597 8.95 9.64 -5.34
CA CYS A 597 7.74 10.44 -5.50
C CYS A 597 6.82 10.25 -4.30
N TYR A 598 6.22 11.32 -3.81
CA TYR A 598 5.12 11.25 -2.84
C TYR A 598 3.93 12.05 -3.35
N ILE A 599 2.74 11.46 -3.31
CA ILE A 599 1.49 12.12 -3.73
C ILE A 599 0.55 12.22 -2.54
N ALA A 600 0.42 13.42 -1.97
CA ALA A 600 -0.54 13.70 -0.92
C ALA A 600 -1.98 13.70 -1.48
N GLY A 601 -2.87 12.88 -0.90
CA GLY A 601 -4.24 12.72 -1.39
C GLY A 601 -4.49 11.54 -2.33
N GLY A 602 -3.54 10.59 -2.43
CA GLY A 602 -3.71 9.31 -3.11
C GLY A 602 -2.99 9.15 -4.45
N VAL A 603 -2.40 7.96 -4.69
CA VAL A 603 -1.77 7.53 -5.96
C VAL A 603 -2.66 6.50 -6.69
N THR A 604 -2.66 6.44 -8.02
CA THR A 604 -3.44 5.44 -8.80
C THR A 604 -2.59 4.23 -9.21
N TYR A 605 -3.24 3.11 -9.57
CA TYR A 605 -2.55 1.94 -10.14
C TYR A 605 -1.88 2.20 -11.51
N SER A 606 -2.33 3.20 -12.27
CA SER A 606 -1.66 3.63 -13.51
C SER A 606 -0.43 4.51 -13.24
N GLU A 607 -0.44 5.28 -12.15
CA GLU A 607 0.73 6.00 -11.65
C GLU A 607 1.78 5.06 -11.03
N THR A 608 1.37 4.00 -10.30
CA THR A 608 2.33 2.99 -9.82
C THR A 608 2.96 2.22 -10.99
N ARG A 609 2.17 1.73 -11.95
CA ARG A 609 2.69 1.07 -13.17
C ARG A 609 3.73 1.94 -13.89
N SER A 610 3.44 3.23 -14.05
CA SER A 610 4.32 4.19 -14.73
C SER A 610 5.72 4.28 -14.10
N ILE A 611 5.86 4.00 -12.80
CA ILE A 611 7.14 4.05 -12.08
C ILE A 611 8.01 2.82 -12.39
N TYR A 612 7.41 1.64 -12.59
CA TYR A 612 8.11 0.44 -13.08
C TYR A 612 8.57 0.61 -14.54
N GLU A 613 7.71 1.18 -15.39
CA GLU A 613 8.07 1.52 -16.78
C GLU A 613 9.26 2.49 -16.84
N LEU A 614 9.26 3.54 -16.00
CA LEU A 614 10.35 4.50 -15.91
C LEU A 614 11.63 3.89 -15.33
N ALA A 615 11.55 3.05 -14.30
CA ALA A 615 12.73 2.37 -13.76
C ALA A 615 13.40 1.47 -14.82
N LYS A 616 12.60 0.75 -15.62
CA LYS A 616 13.07 -0.08 -16.73
C LYS A 616 13.69 0.75 -17.87
N SER A 617 13.07 1.88 -18.24
CA SER A 617 13.50 2.70 -19.39
C SER A 617 14.60 3.71 -19.10
N THR A 618 14.75 4.18 -17.85
CA THR A 618 15.80 5.13 -17.44
C THR A 618 17.02 4.46 -16.82
N GLY A 619 16.90 3.19 -16.40
CA GLY A 619 17.95 2.50 -15.64
C GLY A 619 18.18 3.04 -14.23
N LYS A 620 17.29 3.93 -13.74
CA LYS A 620 17.34 4.53 -12.39
C LYS A 620 16.42 3.79 -11.42
N GLU A 621 16.62 4.02 -10.13
CA GLU A 621 15.77 3.44 -9.09
C GLU A 621 14.65 4.42 -8.72
N LEU A 622 13.49 4.26 -9.37
CA LEU A 622 12.30 5.06 -9.06
C LEU A 622 11.40 4.36 -8.03
N TYR A 623 10.78 5.17 -7.18
CA TYR A 623 9.85 4.78 -6.12
C TYR A 623 8.69 5.77 -6.04
N ILE A 624 7.51 5.33 -5.59
CA ILE A 624 6.34 6.19 -5.39
C ILE A 624 5.58 5.82 -4.12
N GLY A 625 4.97 6.82 -3.48
CA GLY A 625 4.12 6.59 -2.33
C GLY A 625 3.07 7.66 -2.08
N SER A 626 2.23 7.40 -1.09
CA SER A 626 1.07 8.22 -0.71
C SER A 626 0.63 7.84 0.71
N GLU A 627 -0.55 8.29 1.16
CA GLU A 627 -1.25 7.69 2.29
C GLU A 627 -2.04 6.44 1.85
N CYS A 628 -2.54 6.43 0.61
CA CYS A 628 -3.39 5.36 0.07
C CYS A 628 -3.20 5.17 -1.45
N ILE A 629 -3.44 3.96 -1.96
CA ILE A 629 -3.69 3.75 -3.39
C ILE A 629 -5.19 3.93 -3.65
N LEU A 630 -5.55 4.77 -4.62
CA LEU A 630 -6.92 5.03 -5.02
C LEU A 630 -7.35 4.11 -6.16
N ARG A 631 -8.49 3.43 -5.97
CA ARG A 631 -9.34 2.97 -7.07
C ARG A 631 -10.20 4.17 -7.54
N PRO A 632 -10.71 4.20 -8.79
CA PRO A 632 -11.58 5.29 -9.25
C PRO A 632 -12.82 5.50 -8.37
N ARG A 633 -13.40 4.42 -7.83
CA ARG A 633 -14.47 4.49 -6.81
C ARG A 633 -14.03 5.26 -5.54
N ASP A 634 -12.81 5.07 -5.05
CA ASP A 634 -12.32 5.77 -3.86
C ASP A 634 -12.15 7.26 -4.13
N PHE A 635 -11.71 7.65 -5.34
CA PHE A 635 -11.61 9.06 -5.74
C PHE A 635 -13.00 9.73 -5.81
N LEU A 636 -14.02 9.04 -6.36
CA LEU A 636 -15.40 9.52 -6.33
C LEU A 636 -15.92 9.71 -4.89
N ILE A 637 -15.62 8.77 -3.98
CA ILE A 637 -15.94 8.90 -2.55
C ILE A 637 -15.17 10.06 -1.93
N GLY A 638 -13.90 10.25 -2.27
CA GLY A 638 -13.08 11.39 -1.84
C GLY A 638 -13.70 12.73 -2.20
N LEU A 639 -14.16 12.90 -3.46
CA LEU A 639 -14.86 14.10 -3.92
C LEU A 639 -16.20 14.36 -3.18
N GLN A 640 -16.86 13.32 -2.67
CA GLN A 640 -18.07 13.45 -1.84
C GLN A 640 -17.74 13.74 -0.36
N SER A 641 -16.61 13.24 0.13
CA SER A 641 -16.15 13.38 1.52
C SER A 641 -15.43 14.70 1.79
N ILE A 642 -14.94 15.41 0.78
CA ILE A 642 -14.38 16.77 0.93
C ILE A 642 -15.46 17.88 0.95
N ASP A 643 -16.74 17.51 0.94
CA ASP A 643 -17.88 18.44 0.96
C ASP A 643 -17.98 19.22 2.29
N LYS A 644 -18.44 20.48 2.26
CA LYS A 644 -18.62 21.30 3.47
C LYS A 644 -19.70 20.75 4.42
N ILE A 645 -20.65 19.97 3.90
CA ILE A 645 -21.70 19.30 4.69
C ILE A 645 -21.10 18.16 5.55
N LYS A 646 -19.94 17.61 5.16
CA LYS A 646 -19.30 16.50 5.87
C LYS A 646 -18.45 16.98 7.05
N THR A 647 -18.90 16.69 8.26
CA THR A 647 -18.20 16.99 9.52
C THR A 647 -17.12 15.96 9.85
N LEU A 648 -16.29 16.19 10.87
CA LEU A 648 -15.30 15.20 11.31
C LEU A 648 -15.96 13.89 11.78
N GLN A 649 -17.14 13.99 12.40
CA GLN A 649 -17.97 12.87 12.85
C GLN A 649 -18.54 12.05 11.68
N ASP A 650 -18.73 12.66 10.52
CA ASP A 650 -19.23 12.02 9.30
C ASP A 650 -18.19 11.21 8.51
N LEU A 651 -16.90 11.41 8.81
CA LEU A 651 -15.78 11.04 7.92
C LEU A 651 -14.96 9.84 8.40
N ASP A 652 -15.26 9.32 9.60
CA ASP A 652 -14.65 8.14 10.22
C ASP A 652 -13.10 8.11 10.23
N LEU A 653 -12.47 9.29 10.27
CA LEU A 653 -11.03 9.45 10.07
C LEU A 653 -10.22 8.81 11.20
N ASN A 654 -9.43 7.79 10.88
CA ASN A 654 -8.61 7.07 11.87
C ASN A 654 -7.58 8.00 12.57
N LEU A 655 -7.04 9.00 11.87
CA LEU A 655 -6.19 10.03 12.49
C LEU A 655 -6.94 10.85 13.56
N TYR A 656 -8.22 11.22 13.32
CA TYR A 656 -9.02 11.96 14.30
C TYR A 656 -9.28 11.12 15.55
N LYS A 657 -9.59 9.82 15.37
CA LYS A 657 -9.71 8.85 16.47
C LYS A 657 -8.42 8.76 17.28
N GLU A 658 -7.29 8.53 16.62
CA GLU A 658 -5.98 8.38 17.27
C GLU A 658 -5.52 9.62 18.07
N LEU A 659 -5.92 10.82 17.65
CA LEU A 659 -5.61 12.07 18.37
C LEU A 659 -6.51 12.33 19.60
N HIS A 660 -7.69 11.72 19.66
CA HIS A 660 -8.69 11.97 20.72
C HIS A 660 -8.93 10.78 21.67
N GLU A 661 -8.71 9.54 21.22
CA GLU A 661 -8.94 8.32 22.00
C GLU A 661 -7.77 8.00 22.96
N LYS A 662 -7.93 8.39 24.23
CA LYS A 662 -6.95 8.05 25.28
C LYS A 662 -7.09 6.59 25.74
N LYS A 663 -6.38 5.66 25.07
CA LYS A 663 -6.24 4.25 25.52
C LYS A 663 -5.81 4.18 26.99
N GLN A 664 -6.57 3.46 27.83
CA GLN A 664 -6.20 3.15 29.22
C GLN A 664 -5.42 1.83 29.28
N VAL A 665 -4.43 1.76 30.18
CA VAL A 665 -3.59 0.56 30.35
C VAL A 665 -4.40 -0.54 31.07
N PRO A 666 -4.45 -1.78 30.54
CA PRO A 666 -5.14 -2.89 31.22
C PRO A 666 -4.54 -3.16 32.60
N VAL A 667 -5.41 -3.21 33.62
CA VAL A 667 -5.02 -3.39 35.04
C VAL A 667 -4.35 -4.76 35.26
N GLU A 668 -4.71 -5.73 34.42
CA GLU A 668 -4.18 -7.08 34.37
C GLU A 668 -2.67 -7.14 34.07
N LEU A 669 -2.07 -6.09 33.50
CA LEU A 669 -0.63 -6.02 33.28
C LEU A 669 0.15 -5.82 34.58
N PHE A 670 -0.43 -5.12 35.56
CA PHE A 670 0.16 -4.89 36.88
C PHE A 670 -0.12 -6.03 37.87
N ALA A 671 -1.01 -6.97 37.53
CA ALA A 671 -1.36 -8.08 38.40
C ALA A 671 -0.17 -9.05 38.56
N PRO A 672 0.36 -9.25 39.79
CA PRO A 672 1.40 -10.25 40.00
C PRO A 672 0.85 -11.64 39.70
N VAL A 673 1.61 -12.43 38.94
CA VAL A 673 1.25 -13.83 38.68
C VAL A 673 1.36 -14.58 40.00
N LYS A 674 0.23 -14.92 40.61
CA LYS A 674 0.20 -15.82 41.78
C LYS A 674 0.99 -17.08 41.42
N PRO A 675 1.96 -17.52 42.24
CA PRO A 675 2.60 -18.80 42.04
C PRO A 675 1.53 -19.88 41.93
N GLN A 676 1.56 -20.67 40.86
CA GLN A 676 0.91 -21.97 40.89
C GLN A 676 1.74 -22.82 41.85
N VAL A 677 1.33 -22.83 43.12
CA VAL A 677 1.80 -23.81 44.09
C VAL A 677 1.59 -25.18 43.44
N PRO A 678 2.62 -26.04 43.35
CA PRO A 678 2.41 -27.42 42.94
C PRO A 678 1.32 -28.00 43.83
N SER A 679 0.27 -28.57 43.25
CA SER A 679 -0.79 -29.19 44.03
C SER A 679 -0.21 -30.43 44.70
N ASP A 680 0.25 -30.26 45.94
CA ASP A 680 0.78 -31.34 46.77
C ASP A 680 -0.23 -32.49 46.86
N GLY A 681 0.28 -33.71 47.00
CA GLY A 681 -0.43 -34.94 46.62
C GLY A 681 -1.74 -35.25 47.35
N GLY A 682 -2.83 -34.58 46.99
CA GLY A 682 -4.19 -34.98 47.33
C GLY A 682 -4.56 -36.28 46.61
N MET A 683 -4.67 -37.38 47.37
CA MET A 683 -5.01 -38.70 46.82
C MET A 683 -6.32 -38.66 46.02
N ASN A 684 -6.27 -39.11 44.77
CA ASN A 684 -7.46 -39.28 43.92
C ASN A 684 -7.68 -40.79 43.67
N PRO A 685 -8.51 -41.47 44.48
CA PRO A 685 -8.65 -42.92 44.41
C PRO A 685 -9.64 -43.31 43.30
N ASN A 686 -9.14 -43.55 42.08
CA ASN A 686 -9.64 -44.60 41.17
C ASN A 686 -8.84 -44.67 39.85
N LEU A 687 -7.98 -45.68 39.72
CA LEU A 687 -7.57 -46.26 38.43
C LEU A 687 -7.54 -47.79 38.60
N PRO A 688 -8.25 -48.58 37.77
CA PRO A 688 -8.42 -50.01 38.01
C PRO A 688 -7.19 -50.81 37.55
N GLN A 689 -6.55 -51.53 38.47
CA GLN A 689 -5.58 -52.56 38.13
C GLN A 689 -6.25 -53.93 37.97
N ASN A 690 -6.09 -54.54 36.81
CA ASN A 690 -6.64 -55.85 36.49
C ASN A 690 -5.48 -56.85 36.36
N TYR A 691 -5.18 -57.60 37.42
CA TYR A 691 -4.25 -58.73 37.38
C TYR A 691 -4.75 -59.90 38.26
N GLN A 692 -4.53 -61.12 37.77
CA GLN A 692 -5.13 -62.34 38.31
C GLN A 692 -4.25 -63.00 39.39
N LYS A 693 -4.87 -63.58 40.44
CA LYS A 693 -4.99 -65.06 40.60
C LYS A 693 -5.68 -65.56 41.88
N ARG A 694 -6.82 -66.24 41.65
CA ARG A 694 -7.28 -67.54 42.22
C ARG A 694 -7.62 -67.72 43.72
N GLN A 695 -8.57 -68.66 43.92
CA GLN A 695 -9.05 -69.33 45.14
C GLN A 695 -9.91 -68.44 46.08
N THR A 696 -11.13 -68.82 46.51
CA THR A 696 -11.94 -70.06 46.26
C THR A 696 -13.45 -69.76 46.19
N GLN A 697 -14.23 -70.71 45.63
CA GLN A 697 -15.72 -70.76 45.58
C GLN A 697 -16.32 -71.21 46.95
N PRO A 698 -17.66 -71.33 47.18
CA PRO A 698 -18.81 -71.27 46.23
C PRO A 698 -20.10 -70.51 46.68
N ASN A 699 -21.12 -70.53 45.80
CA ASN A 699 -22.58 -70.36 46.05
C ASN A 699 -23.12 -68.94 46.38
N SER A 700 -24.35 -68.53 45.98
CA SER A 700 -25.39 -69.19 45.12
C SER A 700 -26.46 -68.20 44.59
N ALA A 701 -27.20 -68.65 43.56
CA ALA A 701 -28.58 -68.27 43.16
C ALA A 701 -28.86 -66.94 42.40
N THR A 702 -29.27 -67.11 41.14
CA THR A 702 -30.21 -66.30 40.30
C THR A 702 -31.69 -66.61 40.69
N PRO A 703 -32.78 -65.96 40.17
CA PRO A 703 -32.95 -65.36 38.83
C PRO A 703 -33.93 -64.14 38.63
N GLU A 704 -34.16 -63.80 37.34
CA GLU A 704 -35.38 -63.22 36.71
C GLU A 704 -35.89 -61.76 36.94
N SER A 705 -35.63 -60.88 35.94
CA SER A 705 -36.58 -60.18 34.99
C SER A 705 -38.06 -59.86 35.33
N PRO A 706 -38.79 -58.97 34.57
CA PRO A 706 -38.40 -57.74 33.84
C PRO A 706 -39.46 -56.57 33.73
N SER A 707 -38.99 -55.39 33.23
CA SER A 707 -39.67 -54.46 32.26
C SER A 707 -40.82 -53.47 32.62
N SER A 708 -40.86 -52.37 31.84
CA SER A 708 -42.01 -51.49 31.46
C SER A 708 -42.45 -50.34 32.41
N PRO A 709 -43.26 -49.34 31.98
CA PRO A 709 -43.10 -48.46 30.78
C PRO A 709 -43.58 -46.97 30.94
N SER A 710 -43.53 -46.20 29.82
CA SER A 710 -44.42 -45.03 29.48
C SER A 710 -44.23 -43.69 30.24
N ASP A 711 -44.71 -42.51 29.81
CA ASP A 711 -45.19 -41.94 28.51
C ASP A 711 -44.52 -40.54 28.36
N THR A 712 -44.98 -39.37 27.86
CA THR A 712 -46.10 -38.73 27.09
C THR A 712 -45.43 -37.66 26.18
N LYS A 713 -45.94 -37.05 25.08
CA LYS A 713 -47.27 -36.68 24.51
C LYS A 713 -47.81 -35.33 25.02
N VAL A 714 -48.43 -34.44 24.23
CA VAL A 714 -48.87 -34.40 22.80
C VAL A 714 -49.06 -32.91 22.39
N LYS A 715 -49.26 -32.35 21.17
CA LYS A 715 -49.70 -32.64 19.75
C LYS A 715 -48.94 -31.61 18.84
N ASP A 716 -49.19 -31.15 17.59
CA ASP A 716 -50.01 -31.33 16.35
C ASP A 716 -49.33 -30.38 15.28
N LYS A 717 -49.57 -30.28 13.94
CA LYS A 717 -50.32 -31.01 12.89
C LYS A 717 -49.77 -30.68 11.47
N LYS A 718 -49.94 -31.61 10.53
CA LYS A 718 -50.19 -31.47 9.05
C LYS A 718 -49.34 -30.56 8.12
N ARG A 719 -48.36 -31.23 7.47
CA ARG A 719 -48.12 -31.34 6.00
C ARG A 719 -49.19 -30.81 5.02
N THR A 720 -48.73 -30.38 3.83
CA THR A 720 -48.93 -31.09 2.52
C THR A 720 -47.91 -30.67 1.42
N LYS A 721 -47.86 -31.42 0.30
CA LYS A 721 -46.99 -31.22 -0.89
C LYS A 721 -47.82 -30.81 -2.12
N LEU A 722 -47.20 -30.18 -3.13
CA LEU A 722 -47.55 -30.35 -4.56
C LEU A 722 -46.36 -30.00 -5.48
N LYS A 723 -46.46 -30.27 -6.79
CA LYS A 723 -45.38 -30.21 -7.80
C LYS A 723 -45.84 -29.47 -9.07
N LYS A 724 -44.88 -28.79 -9.74
CA LYS A 724 -44.84 -28.39 -11.17
C LYS A 724 -46.04 -27.60 -11.75
N LEU A 725 -45.73 -26.47 -12.41
CA LEU A 725 -45.77 -26.34 -13.87
C LEU A 725 -45.14 -25.01 -14.34
N PHE A 726 -44.94 -24.85 -15.65
CA PHE A 726 -44.25 -23.71 -16.27
C PHE A 726 -45.07 -22.41 -16.26
N LYS A 727 -44.39 -21.27 -16.17
CA LYS A 727 -44.27 -20.37 -17.33
C LYS A 727 -42.96 -19.59 -17.27
#